data_AF-A0A150R839-F1
#
_entry.id   AF-A0A150R839-F1
#
_cell.length_a   1.000
_cell.length_b   1.000
_cell.length_c   1.000
_cell.angle_alpha   90.00
_cell.angle_beta   90.00
_cell.angle_gamma   90.00
#
_symmetry.space_group_name_H-M   'P 1'
#
loop_
_entity.id
_entity.type
_entity.pdbx_description
1 polymer ?
#
loop_
_entity_poly.entity_id
_entity_poly.type
_entity_poly.pdbx_seq_one_letter_code
_entity_poly.pdbx_strand_id
1 'polypeptide(L)'
;MNDSLLKPWILRRAGRVSALVLGALAASAGCATSQGPSAEAPSAGAAPGADTGAAASAGPAQTNLLKASDFNDDKSLPWTTSFTAPGAGSAEVKNGAYCVTVTNKGSNNWDAQFRHREMVIQKGHSYTIQYKAWASAPTKARPKVGMSGPPYEEYWYETVELGTEPKTFSGKFSMAKADDATAELAFHIGGAMASAKEPFEVCIDDIRLDDPEFRAAAPAGDAAAAAPKVAVNQVGYLPGAIKIASVSNAATAPLAWELLDGSGKPVARGQTKVFGKDAASGDHVHLVDFTAHKAPGQGYVLKVGEEKSYPFDIGADIYQKLKYDALAYFYHNRSGIEIKMPYAGKPELARPAGHLQDKSTRCLKGSGCDYALDASRGWYDAGDHGKYVVNGGISVWTLLNWHERTQHLGSSSADFGDGKLSIPEGKNNVPDILDEARWEIEFLLGMQVPEGKPLAGMVHHKMHDDAWTGLGLAPHEDKMTRSLHKPSTAATLNVAAVGAQCARVWKTVDAAFSARCLKAAERAWAAAKQNPALYAPPGGDKGGGPYDDTDVKDDFTWAAAELFVTTGKPEYKQYLQASPLNARFPTEVDGVASSMNWKVTDALGQISMAIVPGHVDAAWQQQLRGRIAKAADQYLAIAEKEGYRTLVQRTPAGKYEWGSNSFVLNNMLVVALAHDFTKQPKYLDGVVLGMDYLLGRNALGQSYVTGYGDKPLENPHHRFWAHQANGKYPKAPPGAVSGGPNSSLQDPHVQSAGLKGCVAQRCFVDHIEAWSVNEITINWNAPFAWVTGFLDEKAKK
;
A
#
# COMPACT_ATOMS: atom_id res chain seq x y z
N MET A 1 34.06 56.36 -6.34
CA MET A 1 33.60 56.88 -5.03
C MET A 1 32.79 55.78 -4.36
N ASN A 2 33.02 55.60 -3.06
CA ASN A 2 32.38 54.77 -2.03
C ASN A 2 31.29 53.73 -2.41
N ASP A 3 31.52 52.49 -1.95
CA ASP A 3 30.65 51.61 -1.12
C ASP A 3 29.15 51.36 -1.48
N SER A 4 28.55 50.21 -1.14
CA SER A 4 28.88 49.23 -0.08
C SER A 4 28.55 47.76 -0.44
N LEU A 5 29.05 46.84 0.38
CA LEU A 5 28.80 45.38 0.35
C LEU A 5 27.62 44.97 1.25
N LEU A 6 27.00 43.81 0.98
CA LEU A 6 26.48 42.92 2.04
C LEU A 6 26.29 41.47 1.56
N LYS A 7 26.35 40.51 2.50
CA LYS A 7 26.13 39.06 2.29
C LYS A 7 25.02 38.56 3.24
N PRO A 8 24.21 37.56 2.85
CA PRO A 8 23.28 36.90 3.76
C PRO A 8 24.00 36.02 4.80
N TRP A 9 23.36 35.80 5.95
CA TRP A 9 23.94 35.11 7.11
C TRP A 9 23.56 33.63 7.22
N ILE A 10 24.42 32.86 7.90
CA ILE A 10 24.17 31.49 8.36
C ILE A 10 23.88 31.53 9.86
N LEU A 11 22.89 30.75 10.33
CA LEU A 11 22.70 30.50 11.77
C LEU A 11 22.49 29.01 12.05
N ARG A 12 23.55 28.35 12.51
CA ARG A 12 23.43 27.12 13.32
C ARG A 12 23.16 27.53 14.78
N ARG A 13 22.42 26.72 15.53
CA ARG A 13 22.49 26.72 17.00
C ARG A 13 22.60 25.29 17.53
N ALA A 14 23.58 25.07 18.38
CA ALA A 14 23.70 23.93 19.27
C ALA A 14 24.31 24.45 20.58
N GLY A 15 23.80 23.97 21.72
CA GLY A 15 24.26 24.41 23.05
C GLY A 15 23.62 23.56 24.14
N ARG A 16 24.46 22.89 24.92
CA ARG A 16 24.10 22.20 26.18
C ARG A 16 24.57 23.05 27.36
N VAL A 17 24.06 22.77 28.56
CA VAL A 17 24.85 22.37 29.78
C VAL A 17 24.01 22.55 31.06
N SER A 18 23.81 21.45 31.80
CA SER A 18 23.68 21.27 33.28
C SER A 18 22.70 22.15 34.10
N ALA A 19 22.33 21.84 35.36
CA ALA A 19 22.85 20.86 36.33
C ALA A 19 21.75 20.23 37.24
N LEU A 20 22.18 19.38 38.19
CA LEU A 20 21.35 18.61 39.14
C LEU A 20 20.85 19.43 40.34
N VAL A 21 19.75 18.98 40.97
CA VAL A 21 19.57 18.95 42.43
C VAL A 21 18.94 17.59 42.83
N LEU A 22 19.24 17.10 44.03
CA LEU A 22 18.74 15.81 44.56
C LEU A 22 17.36 15.94 45.23
N GLY A 23 16.62 14.83 45.27
CA GLY A 23 15.50 14.62 46.19
C GLY A 23 15.27 13.13 46.42
N ALA A 24 15.55 12.62 47.61
CA ALA A 24 15.39 11.22 47.98
C ALA A 24 14.54 11.08 49.24
N LEU A 25 13.73 10.03 49.32
CA LEU A 25 13.08 9.56 50.55
C LEU A 25 12.81 8.04 50.45
N ALA A 26 12.66 7.40 51.60
CA ALA A 26 12.94 5.97 51.79
C ALA A 26 11.70 5.08 51.93
N ALA A 27 11.94 3.76 51.93
CA ALA A 27 10.90 2.74 52.08
C ALA A 27 10.84 2.14 53.50
N SER A 28 9.62 1.78 53.91
CA SER A 28 9.30 0.75 54.90
C SER A 28 7.96 0.10 54.46
N ALA A 29 7.80 -1.22 54.34
CA ALA A 29 8.11 -2.35 55.21
C ALA A 29 7.04 -2.57 56.30
N GLY A 30 6.16 -3.54 56.05
CA GLY A 30 5.13 -4.08 56.95
C GLY A 30 4.67 -5.44 56.43
N CYS A 31 4.41 -6.41 57.31
CA CYS A 31 4.15 -7.81 56.97
C CYS A 31 2.98 -8.39 57.80
N ALA A 32 2.67 -9.67 57.55
CA ALA A 32 1.86 -10.58 58.38
C ALA A 32 0.32 -10.42 58.36
N THR A 33 -0.52 -11.48 58.45
CA THR A 33 -0.43 -12.93 58.04
C THR A 33 -1.84 -13.58 58.20
N SER A 34 -1.97 -14.89 57.89
CA SER A 34 -2.98 -15.86 58.37
C SER A 34 -4.40 -15.83 57.75
N GLN A 35 -5.25 -16.87 57.92
CA GLN A 35 -5.14 -18.29 57.49
C GLN A 35 -6.47 -19.05 57.78
N GLY A 36 -7.28 -19.36 56.76
CA GLY A 36 -8.31 -20.43 56.73
C GLY A 36 -9.34 -20.52 57.89
N PRO A 37 -10.01 -21.69 58.09
CA PRO A 37 -10.19 -22.83 57.16
C PRO A 37 -11.65 -23.41 57.11
N SER A 38 -11.93 -24.32 56.16
CA SER A 38 -12.98 -25.40 56.19
C SER A 38 -14.48 -25.03 56.42
N ALA A 39 -15.51 -25.76 55.99
CA ALA A 39 -15.77 -26.84 55.01
C ALA A 39 -17.32 -26.81 54.75
N GLU A 40 -18.12 -27.79 54.30
CA GLU A 40 -17.98 -29.21 53.90
C GLU A 40 -19.19 -29.59 52.99
N ALA A 41 -19.46 -30.88 52.71
CA ALA A 41 -20.63 -31.35 51.95
C ALA A 41 -21.14 -32.73 52.42
N PRO A 42 -22.43 -33.07 52.20
CA PRO A 42 -22.78 -34.46 51.90
C PRO A 42 -23.88 -34.68 50.82
N SER A 43 -23.87 -35.91 50.31
CA SER A 43 -24.82 -36.64 49.44
C SER A 43 -26.20 -36.93 50.07
N ALA A 44 -27.25 -37.42 49.40
CA ALA A 44 -27.67 -37.51 47.97
C ALA A 44 -29.11 -38.07 47.90
N GLY A 45 -29.77 -38.06 46.73
CA GLY A 45 -31.05 -38.75 46.52
C GLY A 45 -31.57 -38.70 45.08
N ALA A 46 -32.22 -39.77 44.63
CA ALA A 46 -32.94 -39.90 43.36
C ALA A 46 -34.37 -40.43 43.66
N ALA A 47 -35.39 -40.38 42.80
CA ALA A 47 -35.54 -39.98 41.39
C ALA A 47 -37.03 -39.52 41.19
N PRO A 48 -37.70 -39.68 40.03
CA PRO A 48 -37.36 -39.33 38.64
C PRO A 48 -38.39 -38.35 38.03
N GLY A 49 -38.13 -37.79 36.83
CA GLY A 49 -39.20 -37.34 35.92
C GLY A 49 -38.95 -36.06 35.12
N ALA A 50 -39.78 -35.89 34.08
CA ALA A 50 -39.90 -34.72 33.19
C ALA A 50 -38.63 -34.29 32.42
N ASP A 51 -38.48 -34.85 31.21
CA ASP A 51 -37.68 -34.23 30.15
C ASP A 51 -38.34 -32.90 29.74
N THR A 52 -37.68 -31.78 30.03
CA THR A 52 -38.05 -30.46 29.54
C THR A 52 -36.79 -29.77 29.04
N GLY A 53 -36.74 -29.50 27.73
CA GLY A 53 -35.57 -28.91 27.08
C GLY A 53 -35.18 -27.57 27.71
N ALA A 54 -34.03 -27.55 28.38
CA ALA A 54 -33.50 -26.35 28.99
C ALA A 54 -33.17 -25.31 27.91
N ALA A 55 -33.98 -24.25 27.82
CA ALA A 55 -33.69 -23.13 26.95
C ALA A 55 -32.33 -22.54 27.35
N ALA A 56 -31.41 -22.45 26.38
CA ALA A 56 -30.13 -21.79 26.60
C ALA A 56 -30.39 -20.35 27.07
N SER A 57 -29.80 -19.97 28.21
CA SER A 57 -29.97 -18.64 28.78
C SER A 57 -29.36 -17.60 27.84
N ALA A 58 -30.21 -16.95 27.05
CA ALA A 58 -29.77 -15.87 26.18
C ALA A 58 -29.09 -14.79 27.01
N GLY A 59 -27.88 -14.40 26.60
CA GLY A 59 -27.25 -13.18 27.09
C GLY A 59 -28.13 -11.96 26.77
N PRO A 60 -27.90 -10.81 27.44
CA PRO A 60 -28.66 -9.59 27.16
C PRO A 60 -28.60 -9.26 25.67
N ALA A 61 -29.76 -9.11 25.04
CA ALA A 61 -29.84 -8.89 23.61
C ALA A 61 -29.13 -7.58 23.23
N GLN A 62 -28.05 -7.68 22.43
CA GLN A 62 -27.38 -6.51 21.89
C GLN A 62 -28.27 -5.90 20.81
N THR A 63 -28.98 -4.83 21.17
CA THR A 63 -29.83 -4.00 20.29
C THR A 63 -29.05 -2.91 19.56
N ASN A 64 -27.89 -2.50 20.08
CA ASN A 64 -27.09 -1.42 19.50
C ASN A 64 -26.29 -1.91 18.27
N LEU A 65 -26.54 -1.28 17.12
CA LEU A 65 -25.81 -1.49 15.87
C LEU A 65 -24.38 -0.91 15.91
N LEU A 66 -24.10 0.04 16.81
CA LEU A 66 -22.83 0.78 16.83
C LEU A 66 -21.76 0.04 17.65
N LYS A 67 -20.55 0.01 17.10
CA LYS A 67 -19.28 -0.33 17.77
C LYS A 67 -18.65 0.98 18.31
N ALA A 68 -17.76 0.87 19.30
CA ALA A 68 -17.09 2.00 19.96
C ALA A 68 -18.08 3.12 20.37
N SER A 69 -18.92 2.82 21.36
CA SER A 69 -20.02 3.70 21.81
C SER A 69 -19.64 4.69 22.92
N ASP A 70 -18.54 4.43 23.63
CA ASP A 70 -18.15 5.08 24.88
C ASP A 70 -16.65 5.48 24.93
N PHE A 71 -15.90 5.13 23.88
CA PHE A 71 -14.50 5.54 23.63
C PHE A 71 -13.50 5.31 24.79
N ASN A 72 -13.83 4.45 25.76
CA ASN A 72 -13.06 4.26 27.00
C ASN A 72 -11.75 3.46 26.84
N ASP A 73 -11.46 2.94 25.64
CA ASP A 73 -10.24 2.16 25.32
C ASP A 73 -9.26 2.92 24.40
N ASP A 74 -9.42 4.25 24.30
CA ASP A 74 -8.70 5.19 23.44
C ASP A 74 -8.79 4.89 21.92
N LYS A 75 -9.75 4.06 21.48
CA LYS A 75 -10.04 3.80 20.06
C LYS A 75 -11.38 4.41 19.65
N SER A 76 -11.45 4.87 18.40
CA SER A 76 -12.69 5.36 17.79
C SER A 76 -13.27 4.42 16.75
N LEU A 77 -12.50 3.51 16.14
CA LEU A 77 -13.01 2.71 15.01
C LEU A 77 -14.29 1.91 15.35
N PRO A 78 -15.28 1.89 14.42
CA PRO A 78 -15.22 2.40 13.05
C PRO A 78 -15.68 3.87 12.90
N TRP A 79 -15.74 4.66 13.99
CA TRP A 79 -15.87 6.11 13.87
C TRP A 79 -14.63 6.71 13.20
N THR A 80 -14.88 7.44 12.12
CA THR A 80 -13.86 8.11 11.31
C THR A 80 -14.31 9.52 10.96
N THR A 81 -13.36 10.43 10.73
CA THR A 81 -13.64 11.73 10.12
C THR A 81 -13.64 11.65 8.61
N SER A 82 -14.32 12.62 7.99
CA SER A 82 -14.21 12.91 6.57
C SER A 82 -14.21 14.42 6.40
N PHE A 83 -13.14 14.93 5.78
CA PHE A 83 -13.01 16.33 5.42
C PHE A 83 -12.97 16.45 3.88
N THR A 84 -13.76 17.36 3.32
CA THR A 84 -13.79 17.61 1.87
C THR A 84 -13.22 19.00 1.61
N ALA A 85 -12.07 19.07 0.94
CA ALA A 85 -11.37 20.32 0.68
C ALA A 85 -12.30 21.37 0.02
N PRO A 86 -12.35 22.61 0.53
CA PRO A 86 -11.39 23.24 1.45
C PRO A 86 -11.61 22.95 2.95
N GLY A 87 -12.64 22.17 3.32
CA GLY A 87 -12.83 21.70 4.70
C GLY A 87 -11.62 20.89 5.19
N ALA A 88 -11.22 21.13 6.45
CA ALA A 88 -10.03 20.56 7.06
C ALA A 88 -10.13 20.53 8.59
N GLY A 89 -9.42 19.60 9.21
CA GLY A 89 -9.41 19.42 10.66
C GLY A 89 -8.66 18.16 11.08
N SER A 90 -8.92 17.72 12.31
CA SER A 90 -8.35 16.50 12.91
C SER A 90 -9.35 15.88 13.88
N ALA A 91 -9.10 14.63 14.27
CA ALA A 91 -9.86 13.98 15.35
C ALA A 91 -8.94 13.18 16.29
N GLU A 92 -9.38 13.04 17.52
CA GLU A 92 -8.78 12.13 18.50
C GLU A 92 -9.84 11.68 19.51
N VAL A 93 -9.64 10.49 20.08
CA VAL A 93 -10.28 10.15 21.36
C VAL A 93 -9.51 10.88 22.46
N LYS A 94 -10.23 11.51 23.39
CA LYS A 94 -9.67 12.11 24.60
C LYS A 94 -10.71 12.13 25.73
N ASN A 95 -10.28 11.79 26.95
CA ASN A 95 -11.13 11.77 28.14
C ASN A 95 -12.42 10.92 27.99
N GLY A 96 -12.38 9.81 27.24
CA GLY A 96 -13.56 8.98 26.98
C GLY A 96 -14.55 9.55 25.95
N ALA A 97 -14.11 10.50 25.11
CA ALA A 97 -14.96 11.09 24.07
C ALA A 97 -14.23 11.16 22.73
N TYR A 98 -14.95 10.92 21.62
CA TYR A 98 -14.40 11.14 20.28
C TYR A 98 -14.64 12.58 19.86
N CYS A 99 -13.55 13.33 19.69
CA CYS A 99 -13.56 14.77 19.48
C CYS A 99 -12.95 15.14 18.12
N VAL A 100 -13.62 16.03 17.41
CA VAL A 100 -13.28 16.47 16.05
C VAL A 100 -13.06 17.98 16.04
N THR A 101 -11.81 18.39 15.87
CA THR A 101 -11.42 19.79 15.70
C THR A 101 -11.55 20.17 14.22
N VAL A 102 -12.37 21.17 13.92
CA VAL A 102 -12.56 21.78 12.60
C VAL A 102 -11.69 23.03 12.50
N THR A 103 -10.70 23.02 11.60
CA THR A 103 -9.79 24.15 11.33
C THR A 103 -10.19 24.94 10.09
N ASN A 104 -10.93 24.33 9.17
CA ASN A 104 -11.67 24.98 8.09
C ASN A 104 -12.98 24.22 7.91
N LYS A 105 -14.12 24.90 7.98
CA LYS A 105 -15.45 24.28 7.91
C LYS A 105 -15.94 23.94 6.49
N GLY A 106 -15.25 24.42 5.45
CA GLY A 106 -15.71 24.31 4.07
C GLY A 106 -16.95 25.16 3.77
N SER A 107 -17.69 24.76 2.74
CA SER A 107 -18.94 25.40 2.30
C SER A 107 -20.18 24.54 2.56
N ASN A 108 -20.07 23.22 2.41
CA ASN A 108 -21.16 22.28 2.60
C ASN A 108 -21.16 21.71 4.03
N ASN A 109 -22.33 21.25 4.48
CA ASN A 109 -22.48 20.70 5.84
C ASN A 109 -21.62 19.44 6.07
N TRP A 110 -21.35 18.67 5.02
CA TRP A 110 -20.50 17.45 5.04
C TRP A 110 -19.01 17.72 4.79
N ASP A 111 -18.58 18.96 4.51
CA ASP A 111 -17.16 19.28 4.23
C ASP A 111 -16.28 19.11 5.48
N ALA A 112 -16.90 19.09 6.66
CA ALA A 112 -16.35 18.54 7.89
C ALA A 112 -17.43 17.65 8.53
N GLN A 113 -17.12 16.38 8.75
CA GLN A 113 -18.02 15.42 9.39
C GLN A 113 -17.26 14.29 10.09
N PHE A 114 -17.94 13.60 11.00
CA PHE A 114 -17.54 12.28 11.50
C PHE A 114 -18.68 11.27 11.36
N ARG A 115 -18.33 10.00 11.20
CA ARG A 115 -19.28 8.95 10.81
C ARG A 115 -18.89 7.56 11.31
N HIS A 116 -19.91 6.75 11.57
CA HIS A 116 -19.83 5.31 11.83
C HIS A 116 -20.40 4.55 10.61
N ARG A 117 -19.72 3.48 10.19
CA ARG A 117 -20.11 2.59 9.06
C ARG A 117 -20.33 1.17 9.59
N GLU A 118 -20.25 0.12 8.75
CA GLU A 118 -20.43 -1.28 9.19
C GLU A 118 -21.81 -1.58 9.80
N MET A 119 -22.88 -0.95 9.29
CA MET A 119 -24.25 -1.18 9.74
C MET A 119 -25.18 -1.53 8.58
N VAL A 120 -26.24 -2.28 8.86
CA VAL A 120 -27.34 -2.55 7.93
C VAL A 120 -28.63 -2.01 8.52
N ILE A 121 -29.34 -1.17 7.77
CA ILE A 121 -30.65 -0.63 8.17
C ILE A 121 -31.73 -1.45 7.45
N GLN A 122 -32.43 -2.30 8.21
CA GLN A 122 -33.24 -3.41 7.69
C GLN A 122 -34.71 -3.04 7.46
N LYS A 123 -35.35 -3.64 6.46
CA LYS A 123 -36.73 -3.31 6.10
C LYS A 123 -37.73 -3.69 7.20
N GLY A 124 -38.56 -2.73 7.60
CA GLY A 124 -39.64 -2.89 8.58
C GLY A 124 -39.21 -2.60 10.02
N HIS A 125 -37.90 -2.66 10.31
CA HIS A 125 -37.35 -2.43 11.65
C HIS A 125 -37.52 -0.97 12.09
N SER A 126 -37.48 -0.76 13.40
CA SER A 126 -37.59 0.57 14.04
C SER A 126 -36.39 0.87 14.92
N TYR A 127 -35.80 2.05 14.71
CA TYR A 127 -34.53 2.48 15.27
C TYR A 127 -34.71 3.62 16.26
N THR A 128 -34.00 3.56 17.39
CA THR A 128 -33.85 4.68 18.33
C THR A 128 -32.38 5.09 18.37
N ILE A 129 -32.08 6.34 18.01
CA ILE A 129 -30.74 6.91 18.18
C ILE A 129 -30.66 7.68 19.49
N GLN A 130 -29.55 7.53 20.22
CA GLN A 130 -29.20 8.32 21.40
C GLN A 130 -27.71 8.67 21.34
N TYR A 131 -27.33 9.88 21.77
CA TYR A 131 -25.93 10.28 21.89
C TYR A 131 -25.76 11.46 22.86
N LYS A 132 -24.58 11.58 23.48
CA LYS A 132 -24.11 12.77 24.20
C LYS A 132 -23.25 13.61 23.24
N ALA A 133 -23.44 14.92 23.20
CA ALA A 133 -22.65 15.82 22.36
C ALA A 133 -22.45 17.22 22.99
N TRP A 134 -21.32 17.84 22.67
CA TRP A 134 -20.96 19.22 23.02
C TRP A 134 -19.93 19.78 22.03
N ALA A 135 -19.59 21.06 22.18
CA ALA A 135 -18.62 21.75 21.34
C ALA A 135 -17.76 22.73 22.14
N SER A 136 -16.53 23.01 21.70
CA SER A 136 -15.63 23.97 22.37
C SER A 136 -16.13 25.42 22.34
N ALA A 137 -17.08 25.72 21.46
CA ALA A 137 -17.83 26.96 21.38
C ALA A 137 -19.23 26.67 20.80
N PRO A 138 -20.27 27.46 21.13
CA PRO A 138 -21.63 27.21 20.65
C PRO A 138 -21.71 27.10 19.12
N THR A 139 -22.17 25.96 18.63
CA THR A 139 -22.22 25.61 17.20
C THR A 139 -23.40 24.70 16.89
N LYS A 140 -23.57 24.24 15.65
CA LYS A 140 -24.59 23.25 15.28
C LYS A 140 -23.96 21.96 14.79
N ALA A 141 -24.72 20.88 14.90
CA ALA A 141 -24.45 19.64 14.20
C ALA A 141 -25.74 19.14 13.54
N ARG A 142 -25.61 18.42 12.43
CA ARG A 142 -26.71 17.65 11.84
C ARG A 142 -26.34 16.18 11.77
N PRO A 143 -26.65 15.38 12.80
CA PRO A 143 -26.67 13.92 12.68
C PRO A 143 -27.65 13.47 11.59
N LYS A 144 -27.26 12.47 10.80
CA LYS A 144 -28.10 11.76 9.82
C LYS A 144 -27.77 10.27 9.81
N VAL A 145 -28.80 9.44 9.63
CA VAL A 145 -28.67 8.03 9.23
C VAL A 145 -29.14 7.93 7.77
N GLY A 146 -28.30 7.37 6.90
CA GLY A 146 -28.59 7.28 5.46
C GLY A 146 -27.42 6.72 4.67
N MET A 147 -27.60 6.55 3.37
CA MET A 147 -26.59 5.99 2.45
C MET A 147 -25.25 6.74 2.53
N SER A 148 -24.16 5.99 2.50
CA SER A 148 -22.77 6.49 2.51
C SER A 148 -22.25 6.89 1.13
N GLY A 149 -23.01 6.59 0.07
CA GLY A 149 -22.71 6.87 -1.33
C GLY A 149 -23.97 7.30 -2.11
N PRO A 150 -23.83 7.69 -3.39
CA PRO A 150 -24.96 8.09 -4.23
C PRO A 150 -26.03 6.98 -4.31
N PRO A 151 -27.34 7.29 -4.23
CA PRO A 151 -27.96 8.63 -4.31
C PRO A 151 -27.97 9.45 -3.00
N TYR A 152 -27.28 9.03 -1.93
CA TYR A 152 -27.23 9.70 -0.63
C TYR A 152 -28.61 9.86 0.02
N GLU A 153 -29.44 8.81 -0.01
CA GLU A 153 -30.76 8.85 0.62
C GLU A 153 -30.65 8.88 2.15
N GLU A 154 -31.47 9.70 2.82
CA GLU A 154 -31.47 9.86 4.26
C GLU A 154 -32.75 9.27 4.88
N TYR A 155 -32.59 8.42 5.90
CA TYR A 155 -33.68 7.72 6.59
C TYR A 155 -34.12 8.43 7.87
N TRP A 156 -33.19 9.16 8.50
CA TRP A 156 -33.45 10.08 9.61
C TRP A 156 -32.36 11.16 9.64
N TYR A 157 -32.73 12.37 10.05
CA TYR A 157 -31.80 13.45 10.38
C TYR A 157 -32.45 14.46 11.30
N GLU A 158 -31.65 15.13 12.13
CA GLU A 158 -32.07 16.28 12.95
C GLU A 158 -30.98 17.34 12.95
N THR A 159 -31.33 18.61 13.12
CA THR A 159 -30.35 19.70 13.32
C THR A 159 -30.38 20.11 14.78
N VAL A 160 -29.24 20.04 15.46
CA VAL A 160 -29.11 20.33 16.89
C VAL A 160 -28.14 21.47 17.16
N GLU A 161 -28.49 22.33 18.11
CA GLU A 161 -27.56 23.32 18.70
C GLU A 161 -26.72 22.62 19.79
N LEU A 162 -25.39 22.76 19.72
CA LEU A 162 -24.44 22.25 20.70
C LEU A 162 -23.90 23.38 21.56
N GLY A 163 -23.95 23.21 22.88
CA GLY A 163 -23.32 24.10 23.87
C GLY A 163 -21.93 23.61 24.29
N THR A 164 -21.32 24.30 25.25
CA THR A 164 -20.04 23.89 25.87
C THR A 164 -20.18 22.71 26.83
N GLU A 165 -21.38 22.52 27.40
CA GLU A 165 -21.67 21.43 28.33
C GLU A 165 -22.19 20.18 27.60
N PRO A 166 -21.75 18.97 27.98
CA PRO A 166 -22.28 17.70 27.46
C PRO A 166 -23.80 17.59 27.62
N LYS A 167 -24.51 17.39 26.50
CA LYS A 167 -25.96 17.19 26.47
C LYS A 167 -26.33 15.91 25.73
N THR A 168 -27.27 15.16 26.28
CA THR A 168 -27.87 13.99 25.61
C THR A 168 -28.98 14.42 24.65
N PHE A 169 -29.01 13.80 23.48
CA PHE A 169 -30.02 13.95 22.43
C PHE A 169 -30.55 12.56 22.03
N SER A 170 -31.74 12.51 21.44
CA SER A 170 -32.37 11.25 21.01
C SER A 170 -33.41 11.45 19.91
N GLY A 171 -33.42 10.56 18.92
CA GLY A 171 -34.38 10.55 17.79
C GLY A 171 -34.87 9.14 17.48
N LYS A 172 -35.89 9.01 16.60
CA LYS A 172 -36.44 7.71 16.17
C LYS A 172 -36.87 7.71 14.71
N PHE A 173 -36.78 6.55 14.05
CA PHE A 173 -37.33 6.31 12.71
C PHE A 173 -37.63 4.83 12.47
N SER A 174 -38.30 4.51 11.37
CA SER A 174 -38.55 3.14 10.91
C SER A 174 -38.23 3.02 9.42
N MET A 175 -37.61 1.92 9.01
CA MET A 175 -37.12 1.75 7.64
C MET A 175 -38.19 1.14 6.73
N ALA A 176 -38.82 1.96 5.88
CA ALA A 176 -39.86 1.50 4.96
C ALA A 176 -39.32 0.83 3.67
N LYS A 177 -38.02 1.04 3.36
CA LYS A 177 -37.37 0.59 2.12
C LYS A 177 -36.60 -0.73 2.32
N ALA A 178 -36.08 -1.29 1.23
CA ALA A 178 -35.28 -2.51 1.29
C ALA A 178 -33.98 -2.31 2.09
N ASP A 179 -33.50 -3.37 2.73
CA ASP A 179 -32.31 -3.40 3.58
C ASP A 179 -31.11 -2.67 2.93
N ASP A 180 -30.58 -1.67 3.62
CA ASP A 180 -29.44 -0.88 3.16
C ASP A 180 -28.18 -1.22 3.96
N ALA A 181 -27.26 -1.96 3.33
CA ALA A 181 -25.93 -2.27 3.84
C ALA A 181 -24.87 -1.20 3.47
N THR A 182 -25.28 -0.10 2.84
CA THR A 182 -24.44 1.10 2.60
C THR A 182 -24.73 2.23 3.59
N ALA A 183 -25.55 1.97 4.62
CA ALA A 183 -25.94 2.99 5.58
C ALA A 183 -24.76 3.42 6.47
N GLU A 184 -24.75 4.71 6.82
CA GLU A 184 -23.85 5.29 7.81
C GLU A 184 -24.63 6.23 8.76
N LEU A 185 -24.19 6.30 10.00
CA LEU A 185 -24.56 7.38 10.93
C LEU A 185 -23.46 8.43 10.88
N ALA A 186 -23.76 9.62 10.34
CA ALA A 186 -22.81 10.72 10.19
C ALA A 186 -23.31 12.00 10.87
N PHE A 187 -22.38 12.77 11.43
CA PHE A 187 -22.60 14.09 12.03
C PHE A 187 -21.98 15.14 11.13
N HIS A 188 -22.82 15.83 10.36
CA HIS A 188 -22.40 16.96 9.54
C HIS A 188 -22.13 18.17 10.44
N ILE A 189 -20.88 18.65 10.46
CA ILE A 189 -20.42 19.78 11.31
C ILE A 189 -19.69 20.87 10.51
N GLY A 190 -19.71 20.81 9.17
CA GLY A 190 -19.14 21.81 8.28
C GLY A 190 -20.12 22.91 7.86
N GLY A 191 -19.68 23.76 6.92
CA GLY A 191 -20.52 24.69 6.17
C GLY A 191 -21.43 25.58 7.03
N ALA A 192 -22.74 25.36 6.93
CA ALA A 192 -23.76 26.11 7.66
C ALA A 192 -24.06 25.55 9.07
N MET A 193 -23.58 24.34 9.41
CA MET A 193 -23.67 23.79 10.77
C MET A 193 -22.59 24.40 11.68
N ALA A 194 -21.40 24.63 11.11
CA ALA A 194 -20.31 25.36 11.74
C ALA A 194 -20.63 26.86 11.92
N SER A 195 -21.43 27.20 12.93
CA SER A 195 -21.69 28.59 13.32
C SER A 195 -20.67 29.15 14.32
N ALA A 196 -19.89 28.28 14.99
CA ALA A 196 -18.69 28.68 15.71
C ALA A 196 -17.60 29.19 14.75
N LYS A 197 -16.68 30.00 15.28
CA LYS A 197 -15.49 30.49 14.58
C LYS A 197 -14.38 29.44 14.62
N GLU A 198 -13.73 29.16 13.50
CA GLU A 198 -12.57 28.25 13.50
C GLU A 198 -11.33 28.82 14.24
N PRO A 199 -10.50 27.94 14.85
CA PRO A 199 -10.77 26.53 15.08
C PRO A 199 -11.78 26.30 16.21
N PHE A 200 -12.69 25.35 16.01
CA PHE A 200 -13.60 24.87 17.05
C PHE A 200 -13.65 23.34 17.04
N GLU A 201 -14.16 22.74 18.10
CA GLU A 201 -14.26 21.29 18.25
C GLU A 201 -15.68 20.85 18.55
N VAL A 202 -16.06 19.66 18.09
CA VAL A 202 -17.29 18.94 18.45
C VAL A 202 -16.91 17.57 18.99
N CYS A 203 -17.47 17.17 20.12
CA CYS A 203 -17.23 15.87 20.75
C CYS A 203 -18.53 15.05 20.86
N ILE A 204 -18.40 13.72 20.78
CA ILE A 204 -19.47 12.75 21.07
C ILE A 204 -19.03 11.65 22.03
N ASP A 205 -20.01 11.09 22.73
CA ASP A 205 -19.91 10.04 23.76
C ASP A 205 -21.30 9.39 23.95
N ASP A 206 -21.41 8.28 24.71
CA ASP A 206 -22.63 7.52 25.02
C ASP A 206 -23.53 7.26 23.79
N ILE A 207 -22.93 6.90 22.65
CA ILE A 207 -23.61 6.89 21.34
C ILE A 207 -24.14 5.51 20.93
N ARG A 208 -25.44 5.46 20.62
CA ARG A 208 -26.20 4.23 20.33
C ARG A 208 -27.16 4.42 19.17
N LEU A 209 -27.32 3.36 18.38
CA LEU A 209 -28.41 3.18 17.41
C LEU A 209 -29.07 1.84 17.72
N ASP A 210 -30.11 1.87 18.55
CA ASP A 210 -30.79 0.70 19.07
C ASP A 210 -31.94 0.24 18.16
N ASP A 211 -31.89 -1.03 17.79
CA ASP A 211 -32.89 -1.79 17.05
C ASP A 211 -33.37 -2.97 17.94
N PRO A 212 -34.65 -3.05 18.32
CA PRO A 212 -35.17 -4.14 19.16
C PRO A 212 -35.14 -5.52 18.50
N GLU A 213 -35.07 -5.58 17.18
CA GLU A 213 -35.09 -6.80 16.37
C GLU A 213 -33.68 -7.25 15.98
N PHE A 214 -32.72 -6.33 15.92
CA PHE A 214 -31.30 -6.64 15.72
C PHE A 214 -30.80 -7.68 16.72
N ARG A 215 -30.21 -8.74 16.17
CA ARG A 215 -29.41 -9.70 16.92
C ARG A 215 -28.00 -9.57 16.36
N ALA A 216 -27.11 -8.95 17.13
CA ALA A 216 -25.70 -8.97 16.80
C ALA A 216 -25.27 -10.40 16.47
N ALA A 217 -24.64 -10.59 15.31
CA ALA A 217 -23.99 -11.86 15.03
C ALA A 217 -23.05 -12.18 16.19
N ALA A 218 -23.07 -13.42 16.69
CA ALA A 218 -22.08 -13.87 17.66
C ALA A 218 -20.69 -13.51 17.10
N PRO A 219 -19.87 -12.74 17.82
CA PRO A 219 -18.78 -12.00 17.22
C PRO A 219 -17.88 -12.93 16.41
N ALA A 220 -17.82 -12.69 15.10
CA ALA A 220 -16.67 -13.12 14.31
C ALA A 220 -15.43 -12.65 15.06
N GLY A 221 -14.40 -13.50 15.11
CA GLY A 221 -13.34 -13.46 16.12
C GLY A 221 -12.37 -12.27 16.02
N ASP A 222 -12.88 -11.04 16.14
CA ASP A 222 -12.16 -9.76 16.08
C ASP A 222 -11.29 -9.52 17.33
N ALA A 223 -11.15 -10.53 18.20
CA ALA A 223 -9.90 -10.80 18.88
C ALA A 223 -8.82 -11.15 17.84
N ALA A 224 -8.41 -10.16 17.04
CA ALA A 224 -7.41 -10.25 16.00
C ALA A 224 -6.18 -10.97 16.56
N ALA A 225 -5.97 -12.21 16.10
CA ALA A 225 -5.07 -13.14 16.77
C ALA A 225 -3.69 -12.50 16.95
N ALA A 226 -3.25 -12.40 18.22
CA ALA A 226 -2.02 -11.70 18.57
C ALA A 226 -0.88 -12.28 17.72
N ALA A 227 -0.20 -11.40 16.96
CA ALA A 227 0.74 -11.81 15.92
C ALA A 227 1.74 -12.84 16.49
N PRO A 228 1.95 -13.99 15.82
CA PRO A 228 2.73 -15.08 16.38
C PRO A 228 4.14 -14.58 16.69
N LYS A 229 4.59 -14.80 17.93
CA LYS A 229 5.88 -14.26 18.38
C LYS A 229 7.05 -14.85 17.59
N VAL A 230 6.87 -16.00 16.93
CA VAL A 230 7.79 -16.61 15.96
C VAL A 230 7.31 -16.25 14.54
N ALA A 231 7.84 -15.16 13.99
CA ALA A 231 7.51 -14.71 12.64
C ALA A 231 8.35 -15.45 11.57
N VAL A 232 7.68 -15.89 10.51
CA VAL A 232 8.21 -16.72 9.40
C VAL A 232 7.67 -16.23 8.07
N ASN A 233 8.29 -16.68 6.97
CA ASN A 233 7.63 -16.68 5.67
C ASN A 233 6.48 -17.69 5.70
N GLN A 234 5.24 -17.22 5.57
CA GLN A 234 4.01 -18.01 5.72
C GLN A 234 3.65 -18.81 4.47
N VAL A 235 4.36 -18.61 3.36
CA VAL A 235 4.25 -19.48 2.17
C VAL A 235 5.29 -20.60 2.29
N GLY A 236 6.55 -20.24 2.49
CA GLY A 236 7.60 -21.24 2.65
C GLY A 236 9.01 -20.76 2.34
N TYR A 237 9.94 -21.71 2.33
CA TYR A 237 11.36 -21.47 2.08
C TYR A 237 11.92 -22.37 0.98
N LEU A 238 12.80 -21.83 0.14
CA LEU A 238 13.47 -22.61 -0.90
C LEU A 238 14.49 -23.59 -0.28
N PRO A 239 14.50 -24.89 -0.67
CA PRO A 239 15.42 -25.89 -0.12
C PRO A 239 16.90 -25.46 -0.13
N GLY A 240 17.35 -24.82 -1.20
CA GLY A 240 18.74 -24.38 -1.37
C GLY A 240 19.13 -23.09 -0.64
N ALA A 241 18.17 -22.22 -0.30
CA ALA A 241 18.43 -20.85 0.17
C ALA A 241 18.52 -20.72 1.70
N ILE A 242 18.93 -19.53 2.15
CA ILE A 242 18.85 -19.08 3.55
C ILE A 242 17.42 -19.22 4.12
N LYS A 243 17.32 -19.57 5.41
CA LYS A 243 16.03 -19.74 6.12
C LYS A 243 16.13 -19.14 7.52
N ILE A 244 15.69 -17.88 7.64
CA ILE A 244 15.69 -17.13 8.91
C ILE A 244 14.25 -16.87 9.35
N ALA A 245 13.96 -17.15 10.61
CA ALA A 245 12.78 -16.68 11.34
C ALA A 245 13.18 -15.65 12.41
N SER A 246 12.28 -14.72 12.73
CA SER A 246 12.50 -13.67 13.74
C SER A 246 11.53 -13.86 14.91
N VAL A 247 12.03 -13.81 16.13
CA VAL A 247 11.26 -14.10 17.35
C VAL A 247 11.21 -12.87 18.26
N SER A 248 10.02 -12.33 18.53
CA SER A 248 9.85 -11.27 19.55
C SER A 248 9.81 -11.91 20.94
N ASN A 249 10.88 -11.72 21.72
CA ASN A 249 11.00 -12.21 23.09
C ASN A 249 11.98 -11.34 23.89
N ALA A 250 11.65 -11.06 25.15
CA ALA A 250 12.44 -10.18 26.03
C ALA A 250 13.69 -10.84 26.65
N ALA A 251 13.94 -12.13 26.39
CA ALA A 251 15.07 -12.86 26.95
C ALA A 251 16.42 -12.36 26.38
N THR A 252 17.36 -12.04 27.26
CA THR A 252 18.73 -11.61 26.86
C THR A 252 19.68 -12.78 26.61
N ALA A 253 19.20 -14.02 26.71
CA ALA A 253 19.95 -15.25 26.51
C ALA A 253 19.32 -16.11 25.39
N PRO A 254 20.09 -16.97 24.69
CA PRO A 254 19.56 -17.89 23.69
C PRO A 254 18.40 -18.77 24.19
N LEU A 255 17.40 -18.96 23.34
CA LEU A 255 16.24 -19.82 23.57
C LEU A 255 16.36 -21.09 22.73
N ALA A 256 15.91 -22.22 23.26
CA ALA A 256 15.85 -23.47 22.52
C ALA A 256 14.72 -23.44 21.48
N TRP A 257 14.99 -23.96 20.28
CA TRP A 257 14.00 -24.10 19.21
C TRP A 257 13.95 -25.51 18.62
N GLU A 258 12.78 -25.87 18.09
CA GLU A 258 12.51 -27.09 17.34
C GLU A 258 11.80 -26.75 16.03
N LEU A 259 12.29 -27.26 14.90
CA LEU A 259 11.54 -27.31 13.65
C LEU A 259 10.75 -28.62 13.63
N LEU A 260 9.43 -28.52 13.59
CA LEU A 260 8.50 -29.63 13.53
C LEU A 260 8.06 -29.84 12.07
N ASP A 261 7.98 -31.09 11.60
CA ASP A 261 7.29 -31.41 10.35
C ASP A 261 5.76 -31.37 10.51
N GLY A 262 5.02 -31.51 9.42
CA GLY A 262 3.54 -31.51 9.41
C GLY A 262 2.87 -32.64 10.21
N SER A 263 3.62 -33.61 10.76
CA SER A 263 3.12 -34.58 11.74
C SER A 263 3.32 -34.13 13.21
N GLY A 264 3.94 -32.96 13.41
CA GLY A 264 4.34 -32.44 14.72
C GLY A 264 5.67 -33.00 15.24
N LYS A 265 6.40 -33.78 14.44
CA LYS A 265 7.64 -34.44 14.84
C LYS A 265 8.84 -33.49 14.66
N PRO A 266 9.71 -33.31 15.67
CA PRO A 266 10.95 -32.54 15.53
C PRO A 266 11.91 -33.15 14.48
N VAL A 267 12.27 -32.37 13.47
CA VAL A 267 13.24 -32.74 12.41
C VAL A 267 14.57 -32.00 12.53
N ALA A 268 14.56 -30.78 13.09
CA ALA A 268 15.77 -30.02 13.42
C ALA A 268 15.59 -29.30 14.76
N ARG A 269 16.71 -28.96 15.42
CA ARG A 269 16.74 -28.27 16.72
C ARG A 269 17.96 -27.37 16.82
N GLY A 270 17.89 -26.36 17.68
CA GLY A 270 19.04 -25.51 17.99
C GLY A 270 18.78 -24.48 19.09
N GLN A 271 19.58 -23.43 19.07
CA GLN A 271 19.47 -22.26 19.93
C GLN A 271 19.29 -21.00 19.08
N THR A 272 18.53 -20.02 19.56
CA THR A 272 18.38 -18.73 18.86
C THR A 272 19.66 -17.89 18.96
N LYS A 273 19.99 -17.11 17.94
CA LYS A 273 20.91 -15.97 18.08
C LYS A 273 20.14 -14.77 18.62
N VAL A 274 20.49 -14.26 19.80
CA VAL A 274 19.93 -12.99 20.30
C VAL A 274 20.37 -11.86 19.34
N PHE A 275 19.42 -11.09 18.82
CA PHE A 275 19.69 -9.90 18.02
C PHE A 275 19.68 -8.65 18.91
N GLY A 276 18.80 -8.60 19.91
CA GLY A 276 18.67 -7.49 20.86
C GLY A 276 17.48 -6.61 20.53
N LYS A 277 17.49 -5.36 21.00
CA LYS A 277 16.41 -4.41 20.72
C LYS A 277 16.40 -4.01 19.24
N ASP A 278 15.34 -4.37 18.53
CA ASP A 278 15.05 -3.83 17.22
C ASP A 278 14.35 -2.47 17.34
N ALA A 279 14.79 -1.51 16.52
CA ALA A 279 14.33 -0.13 16.62
C ALA A 279 13.22 0.24 15.62
N ALA A 280 12.92 -0.64 14.65
CA ALA A 280 11.87 -0.41 13.64
C ALA A 280 10.54 -1.06 14.01
N SER A 281 10.57 -2.15 14.77
CA SER A 281 9.41 -2.83 15.37
C SER A 281 9.18 -2.44 16.84
N GLY A 282 10.24 -2.05 17.55
CA GLY A 282 10.25 -1.82 19.00
C GLY A 282 10.49 -3.09 19.83
N ASP A 283 10.53 -4.27 19.22
CA ASP A 283 10.70 -5.56 19.88
C ASP A 283 12.11 -5.76 20.47
N HIS A 284 12.24 -6.74 21.38
CA HIS A 284 13.49 -7.44 21.58
C HIS A 284 13.44 -8.71 20.73
N VAL A 285 14.42 -8.88 19.84
CA VAL A 285 14.37 -9.89 18.77
C VAL A 285 15.46 -10.94 18.96
N HIS A 286 15.10 -12.18 18.64
CA HIS A 286 16.03 -13.27 18.39
C HIS A 286 15.88 -13.75 16.94
N LEU A 287 16.93 -14.35 16.38
CA LEU A 287 16.92 -14.99 15.08
C LEU A 287 17.04 -16.50 15.24
N VAL A 288 16.25 -17.26 14.47
CA VAL A 288 16.46 -18.69 14.26
C VAL A 288 16.93 -18.89 12.84
N ASP A 289 18.14 -19.42 12.69
CA ASP A 289 18.67 -19.91 11.41
C ASP A 289 18.47 -21.42 11.33
N PHE A 290 17.69 -21.86 10.35
CA PHE A 290 17.45 -23.26 10.02
C PHE A 290 17.82 -23.59 8.57
N THR A 291 18.67 -22.77 7.95
CA THR A 291 19.14 -22.89 6.55
C THR A 291 19.65 -24.28 6.19
N ALA A 292 20.27 -24.96 7.16
CA ALA A 292 20.81 -26.32 7.03
C ALA A 292 19.74 -27.39 6.79
N HIS A 293 18.48 -27.15 7.18
CA HIS A 293 17.38 -28.05 6.82
C HIS A 293 16.94 -27.78 5.38
N LYS A 294 17.00 -28.83 4.54
CA LYS A 294 16.72 -28.75 3.10
C LYS A 294 15.70 -29.77 2.61
N ALA A 295 15.18 -30.64 3.48
CA ALA A 295 14.22 -31.66 3.07
C ALA A 295 12.90 -31.01 2.65
N PRO A 296 12.41 -31.22 1.42
CA PRO A 296 11.10 -30.70 1.03
C PRO A 296 9.99 -31.32 1.88
N GLY A 297 8.89 -30.59 2.04
CA GLY A 297 7.75 -31.01 2.86
C GLY A 297 6.80 -29.86 3.14
N GLN A 298 5.62 -30.18 3.67
CA GLN A 298 4.55 -29.21 3.89
C GLN A 298 4.18 -29.06 5.35
N GLY A 299 3.65 -27.90 5.72
CA GLY A 299 3.12 -27.64 7.06
C GLY A 299 4.17 -27.70 8.18
N TYR A 300 5.42 -27.34 7.89
CA TYR A 300 6.45 -27.19 8.91
C TYR A 300 6.08 -26.10 9.91
N VAL A 301 6.34 -26.31 11.19
CA VAL A 301 6.11 -25.32 12.25
C VAL A 301 7.37 -25.12 13.06
N LEU A 302 7.80 -23.87 13.22
CA LEU A 302 8.92 -23.53 14.08
C LEU A 302 8.42 -23.21 15.49
N LYS A 303 8.92 -23.95 16.48
CA LYS A 303 8.58 -23.82 17.90
C LYS A 303 9.76 -23.23 18.67
N VAL A 304 9.53 -22.23 19.51
CA VAL A 304 10.56 -21.57 20.33
C VAL A 304 10.05 -21.41 21.76
N GLY A 305 10.54 -22.24 22.68
CA GLY A 305 9.89 -22.42 23.98
C GLY A 305 8.48 -22.99 23.82
N GLU A 306 7.47 -22.24 24.27
CA GLU A 306 6.05 -22.55 24.12
C GLU A 306 5.43 -21.94 22.85
N GLU A 307 6.06 -20.89 22.30
CA GLU A 307 5.58 -20.16 21.12
C GLU A 307 5.75 -20.99 19.84
N LYS A 308 4.88 -20.76 18.86
CA LYS A 308 4.91 -21.38 17.53
C LYS A 308 4.73 -20.34 16.43
N SER A 309 5.28 -20.64 15.25
CA SER A 309 4.95 -19.94 14.01
C SER A 309 3.60 -20.39 13.45
N TYR A 310 3.12 -19.67 12.44
CA TYR A 310 2.23 -20.26 11.42
C TYR A 310 2.93 -21.45 10.72
N PRO A 311 2.18 -22.40 10.14
CA PRO A 311 2.77 -23.40 9.25
C PRO A 311 3.44 -22.75 8.03
N PHE A 312 4.35 -23.47 7.39
CA PHE A 312 4.97 -23.07 6.13
C PHE A 312 5.54 -24.28 5.37
N ASP A 313 5.72 -24.16 4.06
CA ASP A 313 6.26 -25.25 3.24
C ASP A 313 7.78 -25.08 2.99
N ILE A 314 8.43 -26.16 2.59
CA ILE A 314 9.80 -26.12 2.03
C ILE A 314 9.74 -26.81 0.67
N GLY A 315 9.90 -26.03 -0.40
CA GLY A 315 9.64 -26.46 -1.78
C GLY A 315 10.31 -25.55 -2.81
N ALA A 316 10.53 -26.06 -4.01
CA ALA A 316 11.12 -25.31 -5.13
C ALA A 316 10.08 -24.52 -5.95
N ASP A 317 8.80 -24.67 -5.59
CA ASP A 317 7.60 -24.29 -6.33
C ASP A 317 6.76 -23.21 -5.61
N ILE A 318 7.16 -22.81 -4.39
CA ILE A 318 6.46 -21.80 -3.56
C ILE A 318 6.24 -20.44 -4.25
N TYR A 319 7.05 -20.11 -5.27
CA TYR A 319 6.93 -18.88 -6.07
C TYR A 319 6.37 -19.12 -7.49
N GLN A 320 6.19 -20.37 -7.90
CA GLN A 320 5.84 -20.77 -9.26
C GLN A 320 4.45 -20.24 -9.68
N LYS A 321 3.47 -20.30 -8.78
CA LYS A 321 2.14 -19.70 -8.99
C LYS A 321 2.15 -18.20 -8.73
N LEU A 322 2.86 -17.75 -7.68
CA LEU A 322 2.81 -16.36 -7.21
C LEU A 322 3.21 -15.34 -8.27
N LYS A 323 4.24 -15.63 -9.08
CA LYS A 323 4.65 -14.75 -10.18
C LYS A 323 3.57 -14.52 -11.25
N TYR A 324 2.69 -15.51 -11.45
CA TYR A 324 1.60 -15.45 -12.43
C TYR A 324 0.39 -14.72 -11.85
N ASP A 325 0.11 -14.92 -10.57
CA ASP A 325 -0.89 -14.14 -9.83
C ASP A 325 -0.50 -12.65 -9.78
N ALA A 326 0.79 -12.35 -9.52
CA ALA A 326 1.34 -10.99 -9.53
C ALA A 326 1.30 -10.31 -10.91
N LEU A 327 1.37 -11.08 -12.01
CA LEU A 327 1.14 -10.54 -13.35
C LEU A 327 -0.35 -10.38 -13.68
N ALA A 328 -1.23 -11.22 -13.13
CA ALA A 328 -2.68 -11.11 -13.34
C ALA A 328 -3.28 -9.81 -12.76
N TYR A 329 -2.63 -9.21 -11.76
CA TYR A 329 -2.96 -7.87 -11.25
C TYR A 329 -3.13 -6.84 -12.38
N PHE A 330 -2.18 -6.80 -13.32
CA PHE A 330 -2.19 -5.86 -14.45
C PHE A 330 -3.38 -6.10 -15.37
N TYR A 331 -3.68 -7.37 -15.69
CA TYR A 331 -4.86 -7.72 -16.48
C TYR A 331 -6.15 -7.22 -15.82
N HIS A 332 -6.35 -7.49 -14.52
CA HIS A 332 -7.53 -7.02 -13.79
C HIS A 332 -7.65 -5.49 -13.75
N ASN A 333 -6.52 -4.78 -13.72
CA ASN A 333 -6.48 -3.32 -13.69
C ASN A 333 -6.59 -2.67 -15.09
N ARG A 334 -6.61 -3.42 -16.20
CA ARG A 334 -6.78 -2.83 -17.55
C ARG A 334 -8.06 -1.98 -17.68
N SER A 335 -7.90 -0.72 -18.07
CA SER A 335 -8.97 0.22 -18.40
C SER A 335 -9.44 0.07 -19.86
N GLY A 336 -10.69 0.42 -20.17
CA GLY A 336 -11.24 0.40 -21.53
C GLY A 336 -11.58 -1.00 -22.08
N ILE A 337 -11.40 -2.07 -21.29
CA ILE A 337 -11.66 -3.47 -21.68
C ILE A 337 -12.47 -4.21 -20.61
N GLU A 338 -13.26 -5.17 -21.07
CA GLU A 338 -13.99 -6.15 -20.27
C GLU A 338 -13.01 -7.16 -19.64
N ILE A 339 -13.15 -7.36 -18.32
CA ILE A 339 -12.43 -8.40 -17.57
C ILE A 339 -13.37 -9.60 -17.48
N LYS A 340 -12.96 -10.76 -18.01
CA LYS A 340 -13.87 -11.91 -18.18
C LYS A 340 -13.19 -13.25 -17.99
N MET A 341 -13.99 -14.30 -17.78
CA MET A 341 -13.52 -15.68 -17.77
C MET A 341 -13.01 -16.12 -19.15
N PRO A 342 -11.98 -16.99 -19.23
CA PRO A 342 -11.24 -17.59 -18.09
C PRO A 342 -10.20 -16.65 -17.46
N TYR A 343 -9.87 -15.55 -18.13
CA TYR A 343 -8.77 -14.63 -17.79
C TYR A 343 -8.87 -14.04 -16.37
N ALA A 344 -10.08 -13.68 -15.94
CA ALA A 344 -10.39 -13.16 -14.61
C ALA A 344 -10.18 -14.17 -13.46
N GLY A 345 -9.88 -15.45 -13.74
CA GLY A 345 -9.65 -16.49 -12.73
C GLY A 345 -10.89 -16.96 -11.96
N LYS A 346 -11.78 -16.05 -11.57
CA LYS A 346 -13.06 -16.33 -10.91
C LYS A 346 -14.19 -15.45 -11.46
N PRO A 347 -15.46 -15.92 -11.49
CA PRO A 347 -16.58 -15.15 -12.04
C PRO A 347 -16.84 -13.81 -11.34
N GLU A 348 -16.66 -13.73 -10.02
CA GLU A 348 -16.88 -12.51 -9.23
C GLU A 348 -15.85 -11.41 -9.50
N LEU A 349 -14.71 -11.74 -10.10
CA LEU A 349 -13.67 -10.80 -10.53
C LEU A 349 -13.88 -10.28 -11.95
N ALA A 350 -14.85 -10.82 -12.69
CA ALA A 350 -15.22 -10.32 -14.00
C ALA A 350 -15.99 -8.99 -13.88
N ARG A 351 -15.75 -8.08 -14.82
CA ARG A 351 -16.44 -6.79 -14.90
C ARG A 351 -16.57 -6.30 -16.35
N PRO A 352 -17.68 -5.63 -16.70
CA PRO A 352 -17.78 -4.87 -17.95
C PRO A 352 -16.64 -3.87 -18.14
N ALA A 353 -16.47 -3.43 -19.39
CA ALA A 353 -15.44 -2.45 -19.75
C ALA A 353 -15.67 -1.11 -19.05
N GLY A 354 -14.71 -0.74 -18.19
CA GLY A 354 -14.71 0.58 -17.55
C GLY A 354 -14.27 1.67 -18.52
N HIS A 355 -14.76 2.88 -18.30
CA HIS A 355 -14.22 4.10 -18.92
C HIS A 355 -14.12 4.10 -20.46
N LEU A 356 -15.11 3.53 -21.16
CA LEU A 356 -15.15 3.50 -22.63
C LEU A 356 -15.13 4.90 -23.30
N GLN A 357 -15.51 5.95 -22.56
CA GLN A 357 -15.40 7.35 -22.98
C GLN A 357 -13.95 7.86 -23.09
N ASP A 358 -12.97 7.16 -22.52
CA ASP A 358 -11.54 7.55 -22.57
C ASP A 358 -11.00 7.63 -24.02
N LYS A 359 -11.71 7.06 -25.00
CA LYS A 359 -11.43 7.19 -26.44
C LYS A 359 -11.51 8.63 -26.98
N SER A 360 -12.01 9.58 -26.18
CA SER A 360 -12.09 11.01 -26.51
C SER A 360 -12.02 11.88 -25.24
N THR A 361 -11.07 11.59 -24.34
CA THR A 361 -10.88 12.39 -23.12
C THR A 361 -10.48 13.82 -23.48
N ARG A 362 -11.22 14.81 -22.98
CA ARG A 362 -10.95 16.23 -23.19
C ARG A 362 -9.88 16.76 -22.24
N CYS A 363 -9.18 17.81 -22.66
CA CYS A 363 -8.36 18.63 -21.77
C CYS A 363 -9.17 19.19 -20.59
N LEU A 364 -8.61 19.11 -19.36
CA LEU A 364 -9.17 19.75 -18.17
C LEU A 364 -9.38 21.25 -18.43
N LYS A 365 -10.53 21.81 -18.00
CA LYS A 365 -10.83 23.23 -18.19
C LYS A 365 -9.76 24.11 -17.53
N GLY A 366 -9.10 24.98 -18.31
CA GLY A 366 -7.99 25.83 -17.83
C GLY A 366 -6.61 25.18 -17.88
N SER A 367 -6.48 23.95 -18.40
CA SER A 367 -5.18 23.30 -18.65
C SER A 367 -4.34 24.00 -19.73
N GLY A 368 -4.97 24.71 -20.67
CA GLY A 368 -4.31 25.37 -21.80
C GLY A 368 -4.47 24.65 -23.14
N CYS A 369 -5.33 23.62 -23.22
CA CYS A 369 -5.67 22.95 -24.47
C CYS A 369 -7.18 22.74 -24.67
N ASP A 370 -7.57 22.55 -25.93
CA ASP A 370 -8.93 22.54 -26.46
C ASP A 370 -9.37 21.17 -27.04
N TYR A 371 -8.40 20.29 -27.29
CA TYR A 371 -8.58 19.02 -27.98
C TYR A 371 -9.05 17.89 -27.04
N ALA A 372 -9.27 16.73 -27.65
CA ALA A 372 -9.38 15.45 -26.98
C ALA A 372 -8.31 14.50 -27.53
N LEU A 373 -7.93 13.49 -26.75
CA LEU A 373 -7.08 12.38 -27.18
C LEU A 373 -7.81 11.05 -26.98
N ASP A 374 -7.40 10.03 -27.73
CA ASP A 374 -7.69 8.64 -27.35
C ASP A 374 -6.71 8.27 -26.22
N ALA A 375 -7.21 8.38 -25.00
CA ALA A 375 -6.52 7.96 -23.78
C ALA A 375 -7.09 6.63 -23.27
N SER A 376 -7.72 5.81 -24.13
CA SER A 376 -8.18 4.48 -23.76
C SER A 376 -7.00 3.50 -23.55
N ARG A 377 -7.31 2.25 -23.15
CA ARG A 377 -6.33 1.29 -22.60
C ARG A 377 -5.64 1.85 -21.34
N GLY A 378 -4.42 1.38 -21.07
CA GLY A 378 -3.69 1.63 -19.82
C GLY A 378 -4.25 0.85 -18.65
N TRP A 379 -3.51 0.83 -17.54
CA TRP A 379 -3.96 0.29 -16.27
C TRP A 379 -4.60 1.37 -15.40
N TYR A 380 -5.56 0.99 -14.56
CA TYR A 380 -5.95 1.72 -13.36
C TYR A 380 -4.81 1.63 -12.36
N ASP A 381 -4.37 2.78 -11.86
CA ASP A 381 -3.07 2.94 -11.21
C ASP A 381 -2.98 2.31 -9.83
N ALA A 382 -3.99 2.57 -9.00
CA ALA A 382 -3.97 2.24 -7.59
C ALA A 382 -5.31 1.64 -7.13
N GLY A 383 -5.83 2.07 -5.97
CA GLY A 383 -7.20 1.83 -5.57
C GLY A 383 -8.24 2.63 -6.34
N ASP A 384 -7.80 3.54 -7.21
CA ASP A 384 -8.59 4.50 -7.98
C ASP A 384 -8.76 4.11 -9.46
N HIS A 385 -9.49 4.93 -10.21
CA HIS A 385 -9.67 4.75 -11.65
C HIS A 385 -8.76 5.64 -12.51
N GLY A 386 -7.94 6.50 -11.91
CA GLY A 386 -6.97 7.34 -12.60
C GLY A 386 -5.85 6.55 -13.29
N LYS A 387 -5.19 7.21 -14.25
CA LYS A 387 -4.09 6.65 -15.05
C LYS A 387 -3.01 7.73 -15.24
N TYR A 388 -1.77 7.43 -14.87
CA TYR A 388 -0.73 8.43 -14.62
C TYR A 388 0.55 8.05 -15.37
N VAL A 389 1.07 8.94 -16.23
CA VAL A 389 2.15 8.60 -17.16
C VAL A 389 3.49 8.36 -16.46
N VAL A 390 3.74 9.08 -15.35
CA VAL A 390 4.96 8.90 -14.54
C VAL A 390 4.94 7.56 -13.80
N ASN A 391 3.82 7.21 -13.17
CA ASN A 391 3.72 5.96 -12.42
C ASN A 391 3.60 4.73 -13.33
N GLY A 392 2.85 4.85 -14.44
CA GLY A 392 2.80 3.88 -15.51
C GLY A 392 4.17 3.64 -16.15
N GLY A 393 4.97 4.71 -16.33
CA GLY A 393 6.31 4.66 -16.91
C GLY A 393 7.27 3.73 -16.17
N ILE A 394 7.50 3.93 -14.87
CA ILE A 394 8.33 3.01 -14.06
C ILE A 394 7.74 1.60 -13.98
N SER A 395 6.42 1.48 -13.94
CA SER A 395 5.73 0.18 -13.83
C SER A 395 5.97 -0.68 -15.08
N VAL A 396 5.71 -0.14 -16.27
CA VAL A 396 5.92 -0.88 -17.52
C VAL A 396 7.40 -1.04 -17.85
N TRP A 397 8.25 -0.05 -17.53
CA TRP A 397 9.71 -0.23 -17.59
C TRP A 397 10.17 -1.44 -16.78
N THR A 398 9.59 -1.65 -15.59
CA THR A 398 9.97 -2.78 -14.73
C THR A 398 9.60 -4.13 -15.37
N LEU A 399 8.42 -4.25 -15.99
CA LEU A 399 8.03 -5.47 -16.72
C LEU A 399 8.93 -5.72 -17.95
N LEU A 400 9.27 -4.67 -18.72
CA LEU A 400 10.18 -4.77 -19.85
C LEU A 400 11.61 -5.11 -19.41
N ASN A 401 12.10 -4.49 -18.34
CA ASN A 401 13.37 -4.82 -17.71
C ASN A 401 13.40 -6.28 -17.23
N TRP A 402 12.31 -6.84 -16.71
CA TRP A 402 12.24 -8.28 -16.38
C TRP A 402 12.43 -9.16 -17.62
N HIS A 403 11.81 -8.78 -18.75
CA HIS A 403 11.98 -9.45 -20.04
C HIS A 403 13.43 -9.37 -20.53
N GLU A 404 14.01 -8.18 -20.64
CA GLU A 404 15.39 -7.95 -21.11
C GLU A 404 16.44 -8.60 -20.19
N ARG A 405 16.29 -8.47 -18.86
CA ARG A 405 17.12 -9.15 -17.86
C ARG A 405 17.11 -10.66 -18.05
N THR A 406 15.95 -11.23 -18.35
CA THR A 406 15.81 -12.68 -18.51
C THR A 406 16.35 -13.17 -19.86
N GLN A 407 16.25 -12.37 -20.93
CA GLN A 407 16.91 -12.63 -22.21
C GLN A 407 18.45 -12.56 -22.13
N HIS A 408 19.01 -11.64 -21.35
CA HIS A 408 20.46 -11.36 -21.34
C HIS A 408 21.23 -11.99 -20.17
N LEU A 409 20.59 -12.25 -19.03
CA LEU A 409 21.23 -12.71 -17.79
C LEU A 409 20.53 -13.90 -17.12
N GLY A 410 19.31 -14.21 -17.56
CA GLY A 410 18.47 -15.28 -17.02
C GLY A 410 18.83 -16.67 -17.52
N SER A 411 18.00 -17.65 -17.14
CA SER A 411 18.17 -19.06 -17.52
C SER A 411 17.27 -19.50 -18.67
N SER A 412 16.08 -18.90 -18.77
CA SER A 412 15.07 -19.22 -19.76
C SER A 412 14.00 -18.14 -19.78
N SER A 413 13.56 -17.74 -20.98
CA SER A 413 12.39 -16.89 -21.18
C SER A 413 11.07 -17.67 -21.24
N ALA A 414 11.10 -19.00 -21.06
CA ALA A 414 9.93 -19.87 -21.28
C ALA A 414 8.75 -19.60 -20.34
N ASP A 415 9.00 -19.02 -19.16
CA ASP A 415 7.94 -18.59 -18.23
C ASP A 415 7.13 -17.37 -18.76
N PHE A 416 7.60 -16.69 -19.81
CA PHE A 416 6.92 -15.60 -20.53
C PHE A 416 6.35 -15.98 -21.89
N GLY A 417 6.46 -17.24 -22.33
CA GLY A 417 6.02 -17.64 -23.67
C GLY A 417 4.53 -17.37 -23.92
N ASP A 418 4.14 -17.41 -25.20
CA ASP A 418 2.73 -17.32 -25.64
C ASP A 418 1.85 -18.32 -24.86
N GLY A 419 0.82 -17.82 -24.18
CA GLY A 419 -0.11 -18.62 -23.38
C GLY A 419 0.43 -19.09 -22.02
N LYS A 420 1.25 -18.27 -21.36
CA LYS A 420 1.69 -18.46 -19.96
C LYS A 420 0.88 -17.64 -18.95
N LEU A 421 0.37 -16.48 -19.35
CA LEU A 421 -0.53 -15.64 -18.58
C LEU A 421 -1.98 -15.93 -18.97
N SER A 422 -2.90 -15.78 -18.02
CA SER A 422 -4.33 -15.90 -18.30
C SER A 422 -4.86 -14.58 -18.88
N ILE A 423 -4.41 -14.21 -20.09
CA ILE A 423 -4.77 -12.95 -20.77
C ILE A 423 -5.43 -13.20 -22.14
N PRO A 424 -6.24 -12.26 -22.65
CA PRO A 424 -6.87 -12.37 -23.98
C PRO A 424 -5.90 -12.57 -25.14
N GLU A 425 -4.67 -12.08 -25.00
CA GLU A 425 -3.68 -12.06 -26.08
C GLU A 425 -2.87 -13.36 -26.23
N GLY A 426 -2.78 -14.21 -25.20
CA GLY A 426 -1.84 -15.35 -25.10
C GLY A 426 -2.16 -16.58 -25.97
N LYS A 427 -2.45 -16.35 -27.25
CA LYS A 427 -2.40 -17.28 -28.40
C LYS A 427 -1.98 -16.55 -29.69
N ASN A 428 -1.14 -15.53 -29.57
CA ASN A 428 -0.78 -14.62 -30.66
C ASN A 428 0.67 -14.80 -31.17
N ASN A 429 1.44 -15.71 -30.57
CA ASN A 429 2.88 -15.94 -30.78
C ASN A 429 3.82 -14.81 -30.26
N VAL A 430 3.32 -13.92 -29.41
CA VAL A 430 4.10 -12.91 -28.66
C VAL A 430 4.33 -13.44 -27.23
N PRO A 431 5.45 -13.11 -26.57
CA PRO A 431 5.60 -13.40 -25.14
C PRO A 431 4.62 -12.58 -24.30
N ASP A 432 3.67 -13.21 -23.62
CA ASP A 432 2.51 -12.58 -22.94
C ASP A 432 2.82 -11.36 -22.05
N ILE A 433 4.00 -11.33 -21.38
CA ILE A 433 4.44 -10.16 -20.59
C ILE A 433 4.59 -8.89 -21.44
N LEU A 434 4.91 -9.06 -22.73
CA LEU A 434 4.95 -7.96 -23.68
C LEU A 434 3.54 -7.50 -24.05
N ASP A 435 2.55 -8.37 -24.22
CA ASP A 435 1.18 -7.92 -24.51
C ASP A 435 0.55 -7.14 -23.35
N GLU A 436 0.81 -7.56 -22.11
CA GLU A 436 0.41 -6.79 -20.93
C GLU A 436 1.14 -5.44 -20.89
N ALA A 437 2.46 -5.41 -21.13
CA ALA A 437 3.21 -4.15 -21.23
C ALA A 437 2.73 -3.26 -22.40
N ARG A 438 2.34 -3.85 -23.54
CA ARG A 438 1.79 -3.13 -24.71
C ARG A 438 0.49 -2.41 -24.36
N TRP A 439 -0.30 -2.97 -23.43
CA TRP A 439 -1.54 -2.35 -22.98
C TRP A 439 -1.33 -0.97 -22.36
N GLU A 440 -0.27 -0.83 -21.54
CA GLU A 440 0.14 0.43 -20.95
C GLU A 440 0.87 1.32 -21.96
N ILE A 441 1.82 0.78 -22.73
CA ILE A 441 2.56 1.56 -23.74
C ILE A 441 1.61 2.21 -24.75
N GLU A 442 0.56 1.54 -25.21
CA GLU A 442 -0.40 2.16 -26.13
C GLU A 442 -1.18 3.33 -25.51
N PHE A 443 -1.41 3.34 -24.18
CA PHE A 443 -1.94 4.49 -23.44
C PHE A 443 -0.89 5.60 -23.27
N LEU A 444 0.33 5.27 -22.82
CA LEU A 444 1.43 6.23 -22.65
C LEU A 444 1.75 6.97 -23.96
N LEU A 445 1.71 6.26 -25.10
CA LEU A 445 1.84 6.85 -26.44
C LEU A 445 0.61 7.65 -26.89
N GLY A 446 -0.59 7.31 -26.42
CA GLY A 446 -1.83 8.06 -26.67
C GLY A 446 -1.87 9.41 -25.95
N MET A 447 -1.20 9.51 -24.80
CA MET A 447 -1.09 10.74 -23.99
C MET A 447 -0.12 11.80 -24.56
N GLN A 448 0.56 11.52 -25.69
CA GLN A 448 1.49 12.47 -26.31
C GLN A 448 0.76 13.56 -27.12
N VAL A 449 1.11 14.82 -26.87
CA VAL A 449 0.52 15.99 -27.53
C VAL A 449 0.73 15.92 -29.06
N PRO A 450 -0.33 16.06 -29.87
CA PRO A 450 -0.26 16.01 -31.33
C PRO A 450 0.64 17.08 -31.96
N GLU A 451 1.10 16.81 -33.19
CA GLU A 451 1.73 17.83 -34.03
C GLU A 451 0.79 19.02 -34.29
N GLY A 452 1.36 20.22 -34.40
CA GLY A 452 0.60 21.45 -34.65
C GLY A 452 -0.23 21.96 -33.47
N LYS A 453 -0.21 21.30 -32.30
CA LYS A 453 -0.80 21.80 -31.06
C LYS A 453 0.26 22.47 -30.16
N PRO A 454 -0.13 23.41 -29.26
CA PRO A 454 0.77 23.93 -28.25
C PRO A 454 1.35 22.79 -27.40
N LEU A 455 2.67 22.83 -27.13
CA LEU A 455 3.42 21.77 -26.47
C LEU A 455 3.51 20.44 -27.24
N ALA A 456 3.41 20.45 -28.58
CA ALA A 456 3.60 19.27 -29.45
C ALA A 456 4.80 18.40 -29.02
N GLY A 457 4.56 17.08 -28.90
CA GLY A 457 5.57 16.11 -28.46
C GLY A 457 5.74 15.96 -26.94
N MET A 458 5.32 16.94 -26.13
CA MET A 458 5.17 16.74 -24.67
C MET A 458 4.08 15.71 -24.38
N VAL A 459 3.98 15.23 -23.14
CA VAL A 459 3.01 14.19 -22.74
C VAL A 459 2.19 14.67 -21.54
N HIS A 460 0.87 14.49 -21.62
CA HIS A 460 -0.07 14.76 -20.53
C HIS A 460 0.32 13.98 -19.27
N HIS A 461 0.43 14.66 -18.12
CA HIS A 461 1.00 14.03 -16.93
C HIS A 461 0.15 12.86 -16.38
N LYS A 462 -1.18 13.03 -16.42
CA LYS A 462 -2.17 12.07 -15.94
C LYS A 462 -3.56 12.34 -16.53
N MET A 463 -4.46 11.38 -16.40
CA MET A 463 -5.89 11.59 -16.58
C MET A 463 -6.68 10.82 -15.53
N HIS A 464 -7.68 11.48 -14.95
CA HIS A 464 -8.51 10.95 -13.87
C HIS A 464 -9.79 11.76 -13.74
N ASP A 465 -10.53 11.52 -12.66
CA ASP A 465 -11.86 12.04 -12.38
C ASP A 465 -11.77 13.48 -11.86
N ASP A 466 -12.77 14.31 -12.16
CA ASP A 466 -12.80 15.72 -11.71
C ASP A 466 -12.92 15.86 -10.16
N ALA A 467 -13.23 14.79 -9.43
CA ALA A 467 -13.16 14.66 -7.97
C ALA A 467 -13.12 13.18 -7.56
N TRP A 468 -12.68 12.87 -6.34
CA TRP A 468 -12.52 11.48 -5.88
C TRP A 468 -13.85 10.73 -5.74
N THR A 469 -13.93 9.56 -6.34
CA THR A 469 -15.03 8.60 -6.16
C THR A 469 -14.87 7.77 -4.89
N GLY A 470 -15.99 7.27 -4.34
CA GLY A 470 -16.00 6.43 -3.13
C GLY A 470 -15.67 4.95 -3.38
N LEU A 471 -15.44 4.23 -2.29
CA LEU A 471 -15.30 2.76 -2.27
C LEU A 471 -16.61 2.06 -2.66
N GLY A 472 -16.51 0.83 -3.17
CA GLY A 472 -17.67 0.06 -3.61
C GLY A 472 -18.25 0.58 -4.93
N LEU A 473 -17.38 0.70 -5.94
CA LEU A 473 -17.71 1.22 -7.27
C LEU A 473 -16.89 0.48 -8.33
N ALA A 474 -17.53 -0.22 -9.26
CA ALA A 474 -16.80 -0.83 -10.38
C ALA A 474 -16.46 0.22 -11.47
N PRO A 475 -15.35 0.06 -12.24
CA PRO A 475 -14.93 1.01 -13.28
C PRO A 475 -15.94 1.32 -14.41
N HIS A 476 -17.02 0.54 -14.56
CA HIS A 476 -18.10 0.77 -15.52
C HIS A 476 -19.33 1.45 -14.89
N GLU A 477 -19.41 1.44 -13.56
CA GLU A 477 -20.45 2.10 -12.76
C GLU A 477 -20.10 3.55 -12.51
N ASP A 478 -18.81 3.92 -12.57
CA ASP A 478 -18.33 5.29 -12.51
C ASP A 478 -18.95 6.20 -13.60
N LYS A 479 -19.31 7.42 -13.21
CA LYS A 479 -19.99 8.44 -14.04
C LYS A 479 -19.31 9.80 -13.93
N MET A 480 -18.17 9.91 -13.25
CA MET A 480 -17.46 11.18 -13.14
C MET A 480 -16.96 11.66 -14.51
N THR A 481 -16.94 12.99 -14.70
CA THR A 481 -16.20 13.61 -15.81
C THR A 481 -14.72 13.31 -15.62
N ARG A 482 -14.04 12.94 -16.70
CA ARG A 482 -12.62 12.58 -16.70
C ARG A 482 -11.85 13.45 -17.67
N SER A 483 -10.69 13.92 -17.23
CA SER A 483 -10.00 15.05 -17.84
C SER A 483 -8.51 14.77 -18.04
N LEU A 484 -7.93 15.19 -19.17
CA LEU A 484 -6.48 15.21 -19.36
C LEU A 484 -5.88 16.36 -18.56
N HIS A 485 -4.96 16.06 -17.64
CA HIS A 485 -4.21 17.09 -16.89
C HIS A 485 -3.08 17.67 -17.75
N LYS A 486 -2.49 18.80 -17.32
CA LYS A 486 -1.43 19.48 -18.09
C LYS A 486 -0.26 18.53 -18.42
N PRO A 487 0.40 18.69 -19.58
CA PRO A 487 1.67 18.03 -19.84
C PRO A 487 2.72 18.38 -18.79
N SER A 488 3.64 17.45 -18.53
CA SER A 488 4.81 17.70 -17.68
C SER A 488 6.10 17.15 -18.30
N THR A 489 7.24 17.72 -17.92
CA THR A 489 8.56 17.28 -18.39
C THR A 489 8.85 15.84 -17.94
N ALA A 490 8.51 15.49 -16.70
CA ALA A 490 8.65 14.13 -16.16
C ALA A 490 7.91 13.08 -17.00
N ALA A 491 6.60 13.29 -17.19
CA ALA A 491 5.76 12.41 -18.01
C ALA A 491 6.25 12.31 -19.47
N THR A 492 6.80 13.40 -20.00
CA THR A 492 7.40 13.42 -21.34
C THR A 492 8.67 12.57 -21.40
N LEU A 493 9.52 12.63 -20.37
CA LEU A 493 10.77 11.87 -20.31
C LEU A 493 10.56 10.40 -19.99
N ASN A 494 9.54 10.07 -19.18
CA ASN A 494 9.03 8.70 -19.00
C ASN A 494 8.66 8.06 -20.36
N VAL A 495 7.93 8.78 -21.24
CA VAL A 495 7.62 8.29 -22.60
C VAL A 495 8.85 8.26 -23.52
N ALA A 496 9.81 9.19 -23.37
CA ALA A 496 11.08 9.13 -24.08
C ALA A 496 11.88 7.86 -23.70
N ALA A 497 11.89 7.49 -22.42
CA ALA A 497 12.55 6.31 -21.91
C ALA A 497 11.85 5.01 -22.31
N VAL A 498 10.58 4.85 -21.93
CA VAL A 498 9.78 3.65 -22.21
C VAL A 498 9.55 3.44 -23.71
N GLY A 499 9.36 4.52 -24.49
CA GLY A 499 9.24 4.43 -25.94
C GLY A 499 10.54 3.96 -26.61
N ALA A 500 11.70 4.34 -26.07
CA ALA A 500 12.98 3.82 -26.55
C ALA A 500 13.18 2.34 -26.17
N GLN A 501 12.80 1.93 -24.96
CA GLN A 501 12.83 0.52 -24.55
C GLN A 501 11.88 -0.35 -25.40
N CYS A 502 10.62 0.09 -25.58
CA CYS A 502 9.67 -0.54 -26.49
C CYS A 502 10.26 -0.72 -27.91
N ALA A 503 10.89 0.32 -28.45
CA ALA A 503 11.45 0.28 -29.79
C ALA A 503 12.48 -0.84 -29.99
N ARG A 504 13.36 -1.10 -29.02
CA ARG A 504 14.33 -2.21 -29.12
C ARG A 504 13.69 -3.58 -28.83
N VAL A 505 12.82 -3.69 -27.82
CA VAL A 505 12.18 -4.95 -27.43
C VAL A 505 11.25 -5.48 -28.54
N TRP A 506 10.44 -4.63 -29.17
CA TRP A 506 9.52 -5.05 -30.23
C TRP A 506 10.14 -5.16 -31.62
N LYS A 507 11.43 -4.86 -31.80
CA LYS A 507 12.08 -4.76 -33.12
C LYS A 507 11.90 -6.01 -34.01
N THR A 508 11.83 -7.19 -33.39
CA THR A 508 11.61 -8.49 -34.05
C THR A 508 10.22 -9.10 -33.79
N VAL A 509 9.37 -8.42 -33.01
CA VAL A 509 8.03 -8.87 -32.60
C VAL A 509 6.94 -8.16 -33.40
N ASP A 510 6.99 -6.82 -33.42
CA ASP A 510 6.12 -5.95 -34.22
C ASP A 510 6.96 -4.74 -34.66
N ALA A 511 7.53 -4.82 -35.86
CA ALA A 511 8.39 -3.78 -36.40
C ALA A 511 7.67 -2.44 -36.62
N ALA A 512 6.34 -2.45 -36.82
CA ALA A 512 5.55 -1.23 -36.98
C ALA A 512 5.31 -0.54 -35.63
N PHE A 513 5.01 -1.32 -34.58
CA PHE A 513 4.90 -0.81 -33.21
C PHE A 513 6.26 -0.34 -32.67
N SER A 514 7.34 -1.09 -32.92
CA SER A 514 8.72 -0.68 -32.64
C SER A 514 9.06 0.69 -33.26
N ALA A 515 8.75 0.91 -34.54
CA ALA A 515 8.95 2.19 -35.22
C ALA A 515 8.06 3.32 -34.66
N ARG A 516 6.80 3.03 -34.28
CA ARG A 516 5.91 3.98 -33.60
C ARG A 516 6.47 4.41 -32.26
N CYS A 517 6.94 3.45 -31.45
CA CYS A 517 7.57 3.67 -30.16
C CYS A 517 8.81 4.56 -30.27
N LEU A 518 9.73 4.27 -31.21
CA LEU A 518 10.93 5.09 -31.40
C LEU A 518 10.58 6.52 -31.82
N LYS A 519 9.67 6.69 -32.78
CA LYS A 519 9.24 8.00 -33.25
C LYS A 519 8.61 8.84 -32.13
N ALA A 520 7.81 8.23 -31.26
CA ALA A 520 7.24 8.93 -30.11
C ALA A 520 8.30 9.32 -29.08
N ALA A 521 9.27 8.43 -28.81
CA ALA A 521 10.36 8.68 -27.88
C ALA A 521 11.26 9.84 -28.30
N GLU A 522 11.67 9.88 -29.58
CA GLU A 522 12.52 10.97 -30.10
C GLU A 522 11.77 12.32 -30.13
N ARG A 523 10.46 12.31 -30.43
CA ARG A 523 9.60 13.50 -30.28
C ARG A 523 9.51 13.98 -28.83
N ALA A 524 9.35 13.05 -27.89
CA ALA A 524 9.26 13.37 -26.47
C ALA A 524 10.55 13.99 -25.94
N TRP A 525 11.71 13.40 -26.26
CA TRP A 525 13.03 13.97 -25.95
C TRP A 525 13.22 15.38 -26.51
N ALA A 526 12.85 15.58 -27.79
CA ALA A 526 12.96 16.88 -28.44
C ALA A 526 12.06 17.95 -27.80
N ALA A 527 10.85 17.57 -27.38
CA ALA A 527 9.91 18.46 -26.70
C ALA A 527 10.32 18.76 -25.24
N ALA A 528 10.80 17.76 -24.50
CA ALA A 528 11.30 17.94 -23.14
C ALA A 528 12.52 18.88 -23.10
N LYS A 529 13.44 18.77 -24.07
CA LYS A 529 14.58 19.71 -24.21
C LYS A 529 14.16 21.16 -24.49
N GLN A 530 12.98 21.39 -25.08
CA GLN A 530 12.41 22.72 -25.29
C GLN A 530 11.62 23.21 -24.06
N ASN A 531 11.10 22.30 -23.24
CA ASN A 531 10.29 22.58 -22.06
C ASN A 531 10.87 21.86 -20.82
N PRO A 532 12.10 22.17 -20.38
CA PRO A 532 12.83 21.35 -19.40
C PRO A 532 12.38 21.53 -17.94
N ALA A 533 11.42 22.41 -17.67
CA ALA A 533 10.96 22.77 -16.32
C ALA A 533 9.42 22.96 -16.24
N LEU A 534 8.67 22.18 -17.02
CA LEU A 534 7.20 22.15 -16.96
C LEU A 534 6.77 21.08 -15.94
N TYR A 535 6.78 21.47 -14.68
CA TYR A 535 6.58 20.54 -13.56
C TYR A 535 5.11 20.21 -13.28
N ALA A 536 4.88 19.03 -12.69
CA ALA A 536 3.59 18.69 -12.10
C ALA A 536 3.51 19.35 -10.70
N PRO A 537 2.53 20.24 -10.45
CA PRO A 537 2.52 21.03 -9.22
C PRO A 537 2.02 20.21 -8.01
N PRO A 538 2.62 20.38 -6.81
CA PRO A 538 2.04 19.91 -5.56
C PRO A 538 0.61 20.43 -5.35
N GLY A 539 -0.25 19.62 -4.72
CA GLY A 539 -1.67 19.95 -4.53
C GLY A 539 -2.53 19.77 -5.80
N GLY A 540 -2.02 19.08 -6.83
CA GLY A 540 -2.81 18.63 -7.99
C GLY A 540 -3.63 17.37 -7.72
N ASP A 541 -4.11 17.16 -6.49
CA ASP A 541 -4.59 15.88 -5.92
C ASP A 541 -6.12 15.64 -6.02
N LYS A 542 -6.89 16.65 -6.44
CA LYS A 542 -8.36 16.56 -6.54
C LYS A 542 -8.81 15.51 -7.56
N GLY A 543 -9.19 14.34 -7.09
CA GLY A 543 -9.73 13.24 -7.90
C GLY A 543 -8.70 12.30 -8.52
N GLY A 544 -7.43 12.42 -8.12
CA GLY A 544 -6.37 11.52 -8.52
C GLY A 544 -5.01 11.96 -7.98
N GLY A 545 -4.15 11.00 -7.62
CA GLY A 545 -2.87 11.23 -6.94
C GLY A 545 -2.01 12.29 -7.64
N PRO A 546 -1.32 13.20 -6.91
CA PRO A 546 -0.65 14.34 -7.52
C PRO A 546 0.51 13.94 -8.43
N TYR A 547 1.27 12.91 -8.02
CA TYR A 547 2.53 12.47 -8.65
C TYR A 547 3.45 13.64 -9.01
N ASP A 548 3.54 14.63 -8.10
CA ASP A 548 4.30 15.85 -8.33
C ASP A 548 5.80 15.56 -8.41
N ASP A 549 6.44 16.17 -9.39
CA ASP A 549 7.90 16.28 -9.45
C ASP A 549 8.32 17.67 -9.94
N THR A 550 9.43 18.15 -9.37
CA THR A 550 10.08 19.42 -9.64
C THR A 550 11.59 19.29 -9.91
N ASP A 551 12.16 18.09 -10.01
CA ASP A 551 13.57 17.89 -10.40
C ASP A 551 13.84 16.71 -11.36
N VAL A 552 13.35 16.85 -12.60
CA VAL A 552 13.48 15.90 -13.73
C VAL A 552 14.91 15.61 -14.26
N LYS A 553 15.98 15.86 -13.48
CA LYS A 553 17.38 15.60 -13.91
C LYS A 553 17.67 14.10 -14.13
N ASP A 554 17.10 13.27 -13.27
CA ASP A 554 17.18 11.82 -13.33
C ASP A 554 16.31 11.27 -14.47
N ASP A 555 15.10 11.78 -14.65
CA ASP A 555 14.21 11.55 -15.80
C ASP A 555 14.95 11.78 -17.13
N PHE A 556 15.65 12.92 -17.26
CA PHE A 556 16.47 13.21 -18.45
C PHE A 556 17.63 12.21 -18.61
N THR A 557 18.23 11.77 -17.50
CA THR A 557 19.34 10.80 -17.51
C THR A 557 18.84 9.39 -17.88
N TRP A 558 17.65 8.99 -17.42
CA TRP A 558 16.99 7.75 -17.79
C TRP A 558 16.58 7.75 -19.27
N ALA A 559 15.88 8.79 -19.72
CA ALA A 559 15.49 8.94 -21.13
C ALA A 559 16.71 8.91 -22.07
N ALA A 560 17.80 9.61 -21.72
CA ALA A 560 19.05 9.56 -22.47
C ALA A 560 19.68 8.16 -22.48
N ALA A 561 19.62 7.42 -21.37
CA ALA A 561 20.14 6.06 -21.28
C ALA A 561 19.37 5.09 -22.19
N GLU A 562 18.04 5.08 -22.12
CA GLU A 562 17.23 4.20 -22.97
C GLU A 562 17.38 4.54 -24.46
N LEU A 563 17.35 5.84 -24.80
CA LEU A 563 17.58 6.31 -26.18
C LEU A 563 18.99 5.97 -26.67
N PHE A 564 20.02 6.02 -25.82
CA PHE A 564 21.37 5.62 -26.18
C PHE A 564 21.49 4.09 -26.39
N VAL A 565 20.94 3.29 -25.48
CA VAL A 565 20.91 1.82 -25.58
C VAL A 565 20.17 1.36 -26.83
N THR A 566 19.09 2.06 -27.22
CA THR A 566 18.26 1.71 -28.38
C THR A 566 18.83 2.19 -29.72
N THR A 567 19.53 3.33 -29.78
CA THR A 567 19.90 3.99 -31.06
C THR A 567 21.40 4.17 -31.29
N GLY A 568 22.22 4.18 -30.23
CA GLY A 568 23.63 4.52 -30.30
C GLY A 568 23.96 5.97 -30.70
N LYS A 569 22.97 6.86 -30.87
CA LYS A 569 23.19 8.23 -31.35
C LYS A 569 24.13 9.02 -30.40
N PRO A 570 25.11 9.78 -30.94
CA PRO A 570 26.08 10.50 -30.11
C PRO A 570 25.48 11.52 -29.13
N GLU A 571 24.35 12.17 -29.46
CA GLU A 571 23.75 13.19 -28.60
C GLU A 571 23.33 12.65 -27.22
N TYR A 572 22.84 11.40 -27.17
CA TYR A 572 22.44 10.75 -25.94
C TYR A 572 23.68 10.31 -25.13
N LYS A 573 24.72 9.77 -25.78
CA LYS A 573 26.00 9.45 -25.12
C LYS A 573 26.63 10.70 -24.53
N GLN A 574 26.62 11.82 -25.24
CA GLN A 574 27.14 13.10 -24.77
C GLN A 574 26.34 13.63 -23.57
N TYR A 575 25.01 13.53 -23.59
CA TYR A 575 24.18 13.90 -22.43
C TYR A 575 24.53 13.05 -21.20
N LEU A 576 24.63 11.73 -21.35
CA LEU A 576 25.02 10.82 -20.27
C LEU A 576 26.42 11.11 -19.74
N GLN A 577 27.39 11.41 -20.61
CA GLN A 577 28.75 11.75 -20.22
C GLN A 577 28.86 13.13 -19.52
N ALA A 578 27.90 14.03 -19.76
CA ALA A 578 27.81 15.32 -19.08
C ALA A 578 26.97 15.27 -17.78
N SER A 579 26.06 14.30 -17.63
CA SER A 579 25.20 14.17 -16.44
C SER A 579 26.00 13.70 -15.22
N PRO A 580 26.01 14.44 -14.09
CA PRO A 580 26.67 14.00 -12.87
C PRO A 580 25.99 12.76 -12.25
N LEU A 581 24.74 12.49 -12.60
CA LEU A 581 24.00 11.30 -12.13
C LEU A 581 24.60 10.01 -12.69
N ASN A 582 25.11 10.03 -13.94
CA ASN A 582 25.83 8.91 -14.54
C ASN A 582 27.23 8.65 -13.93
N ALA A 583 27.68 9.46 -12.96
CA ALA A 583 28.90 9.18 -12.18
C ALA A 583 28.65 8.31 -10.93
N ARG A 584 27.40 8.23 -10.46
CA ARG A 584 26.97 7.47 -9.28
C ARG A 584 25.95 6.40 -9.67
N PHE A 585 25.58 5.52 -8.75
CA PHE A 585 24.26 4.86 -8.77
C PHE A 585 23.50 5.39 -7.53
N PRO A 586 22.20 5.71 -7.63
CA PRO A 586 21.43 6.20 -6.48
C PRO A 586 21.31 5.14 -5.39
N THR A 587 21.36 5.59 -4.14
CA THR A 587 21.25 4.75 -2.92
C THR A 587 20.42 5.41 -1.82
N GLU A 588 19.81 6.57 -2.12
CA GLU A 588 18.87 7.29 -1.26
C GLU A 588 17.81 7.95 -2.17
N VAL A 589 16.55 7.91 -1.73
CA VAL A 589 15.37 8.50 -2.37
C VAL A 589 14.52 9.08 -1.24
N ASP A 590 14.27 10.39 -1.23
CA ASP A 590 13.46 11.09 -0.21
C ASP A 590 13.86 10.77 1.26
N GLY A 591 15.15 10.49 1.51
CA GLY A 591 15.68 10.08 2.82
C GLY A 591 15.45 8.62 3.19
N VAL A 592 14.81 7.83 2.33
CA VAL A 592 14.73 6.36 2.38
C VAL A 592 15.95 5.77 1.66
N ALA A 593 16.54 4.71 2.21
CA ALA A 593 17.62 3.99 1.54
C ALA A 593 17.05 3.12 0.38
N SER A 594 16.87 3.71 -0.80
CA SER A 594 16.45 3.06 -2.05
C SER A 594 17.26 3.58 -3.24
N SER A 595 17.29 2.85 -4.35
CA SER A 595 17.81 3.35 -5.62
C SER A 595 16.75 4.05 -6.48
N MET A 596 15.46 3.77 -6.26
CA MET A 596 14.39 4.24 -7.15
C MET A 596 13.00 4.27 -6.52
N ASN A 597 12.17 5.16 -7.05
CA ASN A 597 10.70 5.18 -7.00
C ASN A 597 10.21 5.86 -8.31
N TRP A 598 8.91 6.19 -8.40
CA TRP A 598 8.35 6.90 -9.55
C TRP A 598 8.91 8.32 -9.78
N LYS A 599 9.63 8.89 -8.79
CA LYS A 599 10.18 10.26 -8.78
C LYS A 599 11.70 10.31 -8.96
N VAL A 600 12.40 9.19 -8.75
CA VAL A 600 13.86 9.08 -8.87
C VAL A 600 14.20 7.87 -9.73
N THR A 601 14.65 8.16 -10.95
CA THR A 601 14.67 7.23 -12.09
C THR A 601 16.07 7.02 -12.70
N ASP A 602 17.13 7.69 -12.21
CA ASP A 602 18.50 7.56 -12.74
C ASP A 602 19.12 6.17 -12.52
N ALA A 603 18.51 5.36 -11.65
CA ALA A 603 18.77 3.92 -11.55
C ALA A 603 18.31 3.16 -12.80
N LEU A 604 17.11 3.46 -13.32
CA LEU A 604 16.43 2.67 -14.36
C LEU A 604 17.28 2.63 -15.64
N GLY A 605 17.72 3.80 -16.10
CA GLY A 605 18.62 3.91 -17.25
C GLY A 605 19.99 3.25 -17.03
N GLN A 606 20.53 3.32 -15.81
CA GLN A 606 21.80 2.65 -15.47
C GLN A 606 21.66 1.12 -15.40
N ILE A 607 20.50 0.61 -14.98
CA ILE A 607 20.15 -0.81 -15.03
C ILE A 607 20.09 -1.29 -16.48
N SER A 608 19.36 -0.60 -17.36
CA SER A 608 19.30 -0.93 -18.80
C SER A 608 20.69 -0.94 -19.44
N MET A 609 21.54 0.07 -19.16
CA MET A 609 22.93 0.11 -19.64
C MET A 609 23.83 -1.00 -19.04
N ALA A 610 23.53 -1.49 -17.83
CA ALA A 610 24.26 -2.59 -17.19
C ALA A 610 23.85 -3.98 -17.71
N ILE A 611 22.64 -4.11 -18.27
CA ILE A 611 22.07 -5.37 -18.76
C ILE A 611 22.27 -5.51 -20.27
N VAL A 612 21.78 -4.55 -21.05
CA VAL A 612 21.61 -4.68 -22.51
C VAL A 612 22.97 -4.54 -23.22
N PRO A 613 23.37 -5.51 -24.07
CA PRO A 613 24.60 -5.42 -24.85
C PRO A 613 24.41 -4.51 -26.09
N GLY A 614 25.49 -3.86 -26.54
CA GLY A 614 25.48 -3.09 -27.79
C GLY A 614 26.27 -1.79 -27.70
N HIS A 615 25.55 -0.66 -27.59
CA HIS A 615 26.15 0.67 -27.68
C HIS A 615 26.91 1.12 -26.43
N VAL A 616 26.61 0.53 -25.26
CA VAL A 616 27.40 0.71 -24.03
C VAL A 616 28.67 -0.14 -24.14
N ASP A 617 29.83 0.49 -24.04
CA ASP A 617 31.11 -0.22 -24.08
C ASP A 617 31.35 -1.06 -22.81
N ALA A 618 32.08 -2.17 -22.95
CA ALA A 618 32.23 -3.16 -21.88
C ALA A 618 32.89 -2.59 -20.61
N ALA A 619 33.72 -1.56 -20.73
CA ALA A 619 34.34 -0.90 -19.58
C ALA A 619 33.32 -0.08 -18.78
N TRP A 620 32.51 0.76 -19.45
CA TRP A 620 31.42 1.50 -18.80
C TRP A 620 30.34 0.55 -18.25
N GLN A 621 29.95 -0.48 -19.01
CA GLN A 621 29.01 -1.50 -18.55
C GLN A 621 29.50 -2.22 -17.27
N GLN A 622 30.79 -2.58 -17.20
CA GLN A 622 31.35 -3.20 -15.99
C GLN A 622 31.44 -2.23 -14.80
N GLN A 623 31.67 -0.93 -15.03
CA GLN A 623 31.59 0.08 -13.98
C GLN A 623 30.17 0.20 -13.41
N LEU A 624 29.14 0.22 -14.26
CA LEU A 624 27.74 0.26 -13.84
C LEU A 624 27.37 -0.97 -12.99
N ARG A 625 27.74 -2.18 -13.44
CA ARG A 625 27.57 -3.43 -12.67
C ARG A 625 28.24 -3.38 -11.30
N GLY A 626 29.45 -2.81 -11.23
CA GLY A 626 30.17 -2.61 -9.97
C GLY A 626 29.48 -1.64 -9.00
N ARG A 627 28.85 -0.57 -9.51
CA ARG A 627 28.05 0.36 -8.68
C ARG A 627 26.76 -0.29 -8.18
N ILE A 628 26.06 -1.05 -9.03
CA ILE A 628 24.86 -1.81 -8.67
C ILE A 628 25.18 -2.83 -7.55
N ALA A 629 26.29 -3.56 -7.66
CA ALA A 629 26.75 -4.46 -6.60
C ALA A 629 27.06 -3.73 -5.28
N LYS A 630 27.66 -2.53 -5.33
CA LYS A 630 27.90 -1.70 -4.15
C LYS A 630 26.61 -1.16 -3.51
N ALA A 631 25.59 -0.84 -4.30
CA ALA A 631 24.27 -0.47 -3.78
C ALA A 631 23.59 -1.67 -3.09
N ALA A 632 23.65 -2.85 -3.72
CA ALA A 632 23.17 -4.09 -3.09
C ALA A 632 23.87 -4.39 -1.76
N ASP A 633 25.20 -4.19 -1.66
CA ASP A 633 25.94 -4.32 -0.40
C ASP A 633 25.42 -3.37 0.71
N GLN A 634 24.94 -2.18 0.36
CA GLN A 634 24.30 -1.27 1.32
C GLN A 634 22.97 -1.83 1.84
N TYR A 635 22.16 -2.45 0.98
CA TYR A 635 20.88 -3.04 1.38
C TYR A 635 21.06 -4.32 2.20
N LEU A 636 22.06 -5.15 1.90
CA LEU A 636 22.47 -6.25 2.79
C LEU A 636 22.92 -5.73 4.16
N ALA A 637 23.69 -4.64 4.20
CA ALA A 637 24.13 -3.98 5.43
C ALA A 637 23.01 -3.22 6.19
N ILE A 638 21.79 -3.18 5.65
CA ILE A 638 20.55 -2.77 6.33
C ILE A 638 19.87 -4.00 6.94
N ALA A 639 19.74 -5.11 6.20
CA ALA A 639 19.21 -6.37 6.74
C ALA A 639 20.02 -6.93 7.92
N GLU A 640 21.33 -6.63 8.01
CA GLU A 640 22.14 -6.95 9.20
C GLU A 640 21.80 -6.12 10.46
N LYS A 641 21.01 -5.04 10.33
CA LYS A 641 20.70 -4.08 11.41
C LYS A 641 19.21 -3.97 11.75
N GLU A 642 18.34 -4.68 11.03
CA GLU A 642 16.90 -4.74 11.26
C GLU A 642 16.56 -6.17 11.75
N GLY A 643 15.89 -6.31 12.89
CA GLY A 643 15.63 -7.61 13.53
C GLY A 643 14.72 -8.53 12.71
N TYR A 644 13.89 -7.96 11.85
CA TYR A 644 13.06 -8.68 10.88
C TYR A 644 13.75 -8.88 9.51
N ARG A 645 15.02 -8.46 9.39
CA ARG A 645 15.93 -8.70 8.26
C ARG A 645 15.45 -8.12 6.92
N THR A 646 14.67 -7.04 6.97
CA THR A 646 14.19 -6.30 5.78
C THR A 646 15.32 -5.50 5.11
N LEU A 647 15.15 -5.17 3.83
CA LEU A 647 16.10 -4.36 3.04
C LEU A 647 15.85 -2.85 3.13
N VAL A 648 14.93 -2.39 4.00
CA VAL A 648 14.62 -0.97 4.23
C VAL A 648 14.80 -0.62 5.70
N GLN A 649 15.67 0.36 5.95
CA GLN A 649 15.81 1.00 7.27
C GLN A 649 14.82 2.15 7.40
N ARG A 650 14.55 2.58 8.64
CA ARG A 650 13.82 3.82 8.90
C ARG A 650 14.56 5.04 8.33
N THR A 651 13.80 6.06 7.93
CA THR A 651 14.32 7.39 7.58
C THR A 651 15.03 8.05 8.77
N PRO A 652 15.84 9.11 8.58
CA PRO A 652 16.46 9.84 9.69
C PRO A 652 15.49 10.39 10.74
N ALA A 653 14.20 10.54 10.39
CA ALA A 653 13.12 10.92 11.31
C ALA A 653 12.56 9.75 12.15
N GLY A 654 13.07 8.52 11.95
CA GLY A 654 12.60 7.31 12.63
C GLY A 654 11.32 6.69 12.04
N LYS A 655 10.94 7.07 10.81
CA LYS A 655 9.71 6.65 10.13
C LYS A 655 9.94 5.58 9.06
N TYR A 656 8.89 4.87 8.69
CA TYR A 656 8.70 4.32 7.34
C TYR A 656 7.74 5.24 6.56
N GLU A 657 7.99 5.42 5.27
CA GLU A 657 7.16 6.25 4.39
C GLU A 657 6.08 5.42 3.67
N TRP A 658 5.11 6.09 3.02
CA TRP A 658 4.06 5.44 2.22
C TRP A 658 4.68 4.57 1.12
N GLY A 659 4.20 3.33 0.99
CA GLY A 659 4.76 2.37 0.05
C GLY A 659 6.10 1.77 0.53
N SER A 660 6.32 1.63 1.84
CA SER A 660 7.53 1.04 2.41
C SER A 660 7.89 -0.34 1.83
N ASN A 661 6.90 -1.17 1.52
CA ASN A 661 7.11 -2.45 0.84
C ASN A 661 7.68 -2.29 -0.58
N SER A 662 7.35 -1.20 -1.29
CA SER A 662 7.89 -0.92 -2.63
C SER A 662 9.38 -0.59 -2.61
N PHE A 663 9.85 0.09 -1.56
CA PHE A 663 11.28 0.32 -1.36
C PHE A 663 12.00 -1.00 -1.05
N VAL A 664 11.37 -1.94 -0.33
CA VAL A 664 11.91 -3.30 -0.16
C VAL A 664 12.03 -3.98 -1.52
N LEU A 665 10.96 -3.99 -2.33
CA LEU A 665 10.92 -4.62 -3.65
C LEU A 665 11.92 -4.02 -4.65
N ASN A 666 12.07 -2.69 -4.68
CA ASN A 666 13.05 -2.02 -5.52
C ASN A 666 14.49 -2.34 -5.08
N ASN A 667 14.75 -2.43 -3.77
CA ASN A 667 16.04 -2.88 -3.26
C ASN A 667 16.30 -4.36 -3.59
N MET A 668 15.28 -5.22 -3.55
CA MET A 668 15.38 -6.62 -3.97
C MET A 668 15.75 -6.74 -5.45
N LEU A 669 15.22 -5.89 -6.34
CA LEU A 669 15.58 -5.86 -7.75
C LEU A 669 17.07 -5.50 -7.94
N VAL A 670 17.57 -4.46 -7.26
CA VAL A 670 18.98 -4.06 -7.29
C VAL A 670 19.89 -5.18 -6.75
N VAL A 671 19.49 -5.83 -5.66
CA VAL A 671 20.20 -6.97 -5.07
C VAL A 671 20.20 -8.19 -5.99
N ALA A 672 19.08 -8.49 -6.66
CA ALA A 672 18.96 -9.57 -7.64
C ALA A 672 19.86 -9.35 -8.87
N LEU A 673 19.99 -8.10 -9.35
CA LEU A 673 20.93 -7.75 -10.39
C LEU A 673 22.39 -7.89 -9.92
N ALA A 674 22.71 -7.53 -8.67
CA ALA A 674 24.03 -7.79 -8.09
C ALA A 674 24.35 -9.29 -8.00
N HIS A 675 23.38 -10.15 -7.69
CA HIS A 675 23.52 -11.60 -7.82
C HIS A 675 23.85 -11.98 -9.28
N ASP A 676 23.09 -11.50 -10.26
CA ASP A 676 23.30 -11.88 -11.66
C ASP A 676 24.62 -11.36 -12.26
N PHE A 677 25.15 -10.22 -11.79
CA PHE A 677 26.44 -9.69 -12.24
C PHE A 677 27.65 -10.32 -11.54
N THR A 678 27.53 -10.71 -10.26
CA THR A 678 28.68 -11.18 -9.46
C THR A 678 28.69 -12.67 -9.16
N LYS A 679 27.53 -13.33 -9.29
CA LYS A 679 27.23 -14.71 -8.86
C LYS A 679 27.54 -15.00 -7.38
N GLN A 680 27.62 -13.98 -6.51
CA GLN A 680 27.80 -14.18 -5.06
C GLN A 680 26.47 -14.58 -4.39
N PRO A 681 26.39 -15.73 -3.67
CA PRO A 681 25.14 -16.21 -3.07
C PRO A 681 24.46 -15.23 -2.11
N LYS A 682 25.25 -14.46 -1.34
CA LYS A 682 24.78 -13.44 -0.36
C LYS A 682 23.70 -12.49 -0.91
N TYR A 683 23.72 -12.23 -2.22
CA TYR A 683 22.74 -11.38 -2.87
C TYR A 683 21.42 -12.12 -3.08
N LEU A 684 21.42 -13.39 -3.52
CA LEU A 684 20.21 -14.22 -3.56
C LEU A 684 19.61 -14.39 -2.15
N ASP A 685 20.46 -14.60 -1.14
CA ASP A 685 20.04 -14.62 0.26
C ASP A 685 19.33 -13.32 0.66
N GLY A 686 19.84 -12.15 0.23
CA GLY A 686 19.18 -10.86 0.41
C GLY A 686 17.80 -10.74 -0.26
N VAL A 687 17.64 -11.27 -1.48
CA VAL A 687 16.33 -11.31 -2.16
C VAL A 687 15.36 -12.23 -1.41
N VAL A 688 15.82 -13.36 -0.88
CA VAL A 688 14.98 -14.25 -0.04
C VAL A 688 14.59 -13.54 1.27
N LEU A 689 15.53 -12.90 1.96
CA LEU A 689 15.24 -12.15 3.18
C LEU A 689 14.20 -11.03 2.97
N GLY A 690 14.24 -10.32 1.84
CA GLY A 690 13.20 -9.33 1.51
C GLY A 690 11.82 -9.95 1.28
N MET A 691 11.75 -11.14 0.67
CA MET A 691 10.48 -11.82 0.37
C MET A 691 9.87 -12.42 1.63
N ASP A 692 10.70 -13.00 2.49
CA ASP A 692 10.28 -13.47 3.82
C ASP A 692 9.62 -12.35 4.64
N TYR A 693 10.15 -11.12 4.58
CA TYR A 693 9.56 -9.96 5.26
C TYR A 693 8.17 -9.60 4.70
N LEU A 694 8.01 -9.66 3.37
CA LEU A 694 6.74 -9.38 2.69
C LEU A 694 5.68 -10.47 2.94
N LEU A 695 6.11 -11.73 3.11
CA LEU A 695 5.25 -12.90 3.33
C LEU A 695 5.14 -13.31 4.80
N GLY A 696 5.39 -12.42 5.77
CA GLY A 696 5.03 -12.63 7.17
C GLY A 696 6.14 -12.51 8.22
N ARG A 697 7.43 -12.49 7.85
CA ARG A 697 8.54 -12.25 8.79
C ARG A 697 8.71 -10.75 9.07
N ASN A 698 7.69 -10.16 9.66
CA ASN A 698 7.65 -8.78 10.13
C ASN A 698 6.97 -8.69 11.50
N ALA A 699 7.04 -7.52 12.13
CA ALA A 699 6.53 -7.24 13.47
C ALA A 699 5.03 -7.54 13.68
N LEU A 700 4.25 -7.63 12.60
CA LEU A 700 2.79 -7.82 12.62
C LEU A 700 2.36 -9.25 12.25
N GLY A 701 3.32 -10.13 11.91
CA GLY A 701 3.06 -11.46 11.38
C GLY A 701 2.15 -11.42 10.15
N GLN A 702 2.25 -10.38 9.32
CA GLN A 702 1.34 -10.10 8.23
C GLN A 702 1.96 -10.48 6.88
N SER A 703 1.31 -11.31 6.07
CA SER A 703 1.63 -11.35 4.65
C SER A 703 0.99 -10.13 3.98
N TYR A 704 1.81 -9.29 3.34
CA TYR A 704 1.33 -8.10 2.61
C TYR A 704 0.87 -8.44 1.18
N VAL A 705 0.64 -9.73 0.90
CA VAL A 705 0.25 -10.24 -0.42
C VAL A 705 -1.12 -10.90 -0.31
N THR A 706 -2.03 -10.58 -1.23
CA THR A 706 -3.39 -11.13 -1.21
C THR A 706 -3.37 -12.64 -1.46
N GLY A 707 -4.12 -13.39 -0.65
CA GLY A 707 -4.30 -14.85 -0.83
C GLY A 707 -3.05 -15.73 -0.64
N TYR A 708 -1.98 -15.23 -0.01
CA TYR A 708 -0.77 -16.00 0.31
C TYR A 708 -0.40 -15.89 1.80
N GLY A 709 -0.17 -17.04 2.46
CA GLY A 709 0.09 -17.16 3.90
C GLY A 709 -1.17 -17.31 4.76
N ASP A 710 -1.03 -17.81 6.00
CA ASP A 710 -2.12 -17.97 6.98
C ASP A 710 -2.77 -16.66 7.43
N LYS A 711 -2.01 -15.55 7.40
CA LYS A 711 -2.52 -14.19 7.61
C LYS A 711 -2.25 -13.36 6.35
N PRO A 712 -3.02 -13.60 5.26
CA PRO A 712 -2.86 -12.91 4.00
C PRO A 712 -3.36 -11.46 4.12
N LEU A 713 -3.13 -10.68 3.07
CA LEU A 713 -3.80 -9.40 2.84
C LEU A 713 -5.23 -9.66 2.33
N GLU A 714 -6.23 -9.17 3.05
CA GLU A 714 -7.66 -9.42 2.81
C GLU A 714 -8.41 -8.20 2.27
N ASN A 715 -8.09 -6.99 2.75
CA ASN A 715 -8.89 -5.77 2.55
C ASN A 715 -8.09 -4.57 1.98
N PRO A 716 -7.34 -4.72 0.87
CA PRO A 716 -6.60 -3.60 0.28
C PRO A 716 -7.51 -2.48 -0.20
N HIS A 717 -7.10 -1.21 -0.03
CA HIS A 717 -7.86 -0.04 -0.50
C HIS A 717 -8.00 -0.07 -2.04
N HIS A 718 -9.16 -0.51 -2.53
CA HIS A 718 -9.42 -0.64 -3.97
C HIS A 718 -10.92 -0.60 -4.27
N ARG A 719 -11.36 0.32 -5.14
CA ARG A 719 -12.79 0.62 -5.39
C ARG A 719 -13.63 -0.58 -5.82
N PHE A 720 -13.05 -1.49 -6.60
CA PHE A 720 -13.72 -2.70 -7.08
C PHE A 720 -13.47 -3.95 -6.21
N TRP A 721 -12.45 -3.98 -5.35
CA TRP A 721 -12.17 -5.13 -4.46
C TRP A 721 -12.64 -4.85 -3.04
N ALA A 722 -13.81 -4.20 -2.95
CA ALA A 722 -14.30 -3.50 -1.78
C ALA A 722 -15.28 -4.32 -0.92
N HIS A 723 -15.12 -5.65 -0.85
CA HIS A 723 -16.07 -6.54 -0.17
C HIS A 723 -16.39 -6.11 1.28
N GLN A 724 -15.39 -5.65 2.03
CA GLN A 724 -15.55 -5.14 3.39
C GLN A 724 -16.39 -3.85 3.48
N ALA A 725 -16.36 -3.00 2.45
CA ALA A 725 -17.18 -1.80 2.38
C ALA A 725 -18.59 -2.07 1.81
N ASN A 726 -18.72 -3.05 0.91
CA ASN A 726 -20.00 -3.49 0.36
C ASN A 726 -19.86 -4.91 -0.25
N GLY A 727 -20.56 -5.89 0.33
CA GLY A 727 -20.49 -7.30 -0.03
C GLY A 727 -20.93 -7.67 -1.47
N LYS A 728 -21.52 -6.72 -2.22
CA LYS A 728 -21.75 -6.83 -3.68
C LYS A 728 -20.45 -7.04 -4.46
N TYR A 729 -19.33 -6.47 -3.97
CA TYR A 729 -18.05 -6.48 -4.65
C TYR A 729 -17.17 -7.65 -4.19
N PRO A 730 -16.29 -8.18 -5.05
CA PRO A 730 -15.38 -9.27 -4.69
C PRO A 730 -14.31 -8.80 -3.69
N LYS A 731 -13.64 -9.77 -3.04
CA LYS A 731 -12.30 -9.56 -2.46
C LYS A 731 -11.27 -9.48 -3.59
N ALA A 732 -10.05 -9.04 -3.28
CA ALA A 732 -8.97 -9.01 -4.24
C ALA A 732 -8.61 -10.42 -4.79
N PRO A 733 -8.14 -10.53 -6.05
CA PRO A 733 -7.49 -11.74 -6.53
C PRO A 733 -6.20 -11.99 -5.74
N PRO A 734 -5.67 -13.22 -5.71
CA PRO A 734 -4.37 -13.49 -5.12
C PRO A 734 -3.24 -12.75 -5.87
N GLY A 735 -2.13 -12.49 -5.20
CA GLY A 735 -0.90 -11.95 -5.80
C GLY A 735 -0.78 -10.43 -5.92
N ALA A 736 -1.70 -9.65 -5.36
CA ALA A 736 -1.55 -8.19 -5.25
C ALA A 736 -0.78 -7.83 -3.96
N VAL A 737 0.19 -6.91 -4.03
CA VAL A 737 0.99 -6.47 -2.88
C VAL A 737 0.58 -5.10 -2.35
N SER A 738 0.38 -5.00 -1.03
CA SER A 738 0.07 -3.75 -0.31
C SER A 738 1.30 -2.87 -0.10
N GLY A 739 1.08 -1.56 -0.05
CA GLY A 739 2.12 -0.56 0.21
C GLY A 739 2.83 -0.73 1.57
N GLY A 740 2.14 -1.32 2.55
CA GLY A 740 2.72 -1.65 3.85
C GLY A 740 2.87 -0.46 4.81
N PRO A 741 3.60 -0.65 5.92
CA PRO A 741 3.59 0.29 7.04
C PRO A 741 4.05 1.70 6.70
N ASN A 742 3.29 2.71 7.15
CA ASN A 742 3.55 4.13 6.93
C ASN A 742 3.38 4.90 8.25
N SER A 743 4.46 5.48 8.77
CA SER A 743 4.49 6.20 10.04
C SER A 743 3.96 7.64 9.98
N SER A 744 3.42 8.06 8.83
CA SER A 744 2.80 9.38 8.66
C SER A 744 1.28 9.38 8.82
N LEU A 745 0.64 8.20 8.92
CA LEU A 745 -0.77 8.02 9.34
C LEU A 745 -1.73 8.98 8.61
N GLN A 746 -1.69 8.98 7.28
CA GLN A 746 -2.22 10.08 6.47
C GLN A 746 -3.74 9.99 6.22
N ASP A 747 -4.36 8.84 6.46
CA ASP A 747 -5.80 8.63 6.30
C ASP A 747 -6.59 8.63 7.64
N PRO A 748 -7.87 9.04 7.65
CA PRO A 748 -8.66 9.11 8.87
C PRO A 748 -8.92 7.76 9.57
N HIS A 749 -8.88 6.65 8.83
CA HIS A 749 -9.11 5.32 9.42
C HIS A 749 -7.90 4.91 10.26
N VAL A 750 -6.69 5.01 9.71
CA VAL A 750 -5.41 4.76 10.39
C VAL A 750 -5.21 5.70 11.59
N GLN A 751 -5.70 6.94 11.53
CA GLN A 751 -5.72 7.86 12.67
C GLN A 751 -6.67 7.40 13.79
N SER A 752 -7.87 6.92 13.46
CA SER A 752 -8.82 6.31 14.41
C SER A 752 -8.40 4.92 14.92
N ALA A 753 -7.51 4.21 14.22
CA ALA A 753 -7.13 2.82 14.49
C ALA A 753 -6.26 2.58 15.74
N GLY A 754 -6.05 3.59 16.58
CA GLY A 754 -5.14 3.50 17.73
C GLY A 754 -3.65 3.44 17.35
N LEU A 755 -3.29 3.69 16.09
CA LEU A 755 -1.91 3.64 15.59
C LEU A 755 -1.10 4.91 15.92
N LYS A 756 -1.67 5.88 16.64
CA LYS A 756 -1.03 7.13 17.08
C LYS A 756 0.21 6.84 17.95
N GLY A 757 1.40 7.02 17.38
CA GLY A 757 2.68 6.71 18.05
C GLY A 757 3.23 5.30 17.80
N CYS A 758 2.69 4.56 16.82
CA CYS A 758 3.24 3.29 16.35
C CYS A 758 4.75 3.37 16.02
N VAL A 759 5.48 2.27 16.26
CA VAL A 759 6.88 2.13 15.84
C VAL A 759 6.91 1.59 14.41
N ALA A 760 7.52 2.33 13.48
CA ALA A 760 7.63 2.09 12.03
C ALA A 760 6.95 0.84 11.43
N GLN A 761 7.51 -0.37 11.62
CA GLN A 761 6.99 -1.63 11.05
C GLN A 761 5.57 -2.01 11.55
N ARG A 762 5.12 -1.43 12.66
CA ARG A 762 3.80 -1.65 13.26
C ARG A 762 2.74 -0.63 12.82
N CYS A 763 3.11 0.34 11.98
CA CYS A 763 2.20 1.39 11.48
C CYS A 763 1.35 0.92 10.29
N PHE A 764 0.52 -0.11 10.49
CA PHE A 764 -0.28 -0.74 9.44
C PHE A 764 -1.57 -1.36 10.01
N VAL A 765 -2.63 -1.37 9.21
CA VAL A 765 -3.89 -2.12 9.46
C VAL A 765 -4.44 -2.60 8.12
N ASP A 766 -4.96 -3.84 8.08
CA ASP A 766 -5.56 -4.41 6.87
C ASP A 766 -7.05 -4.08 6.77
N HIS A 767 -7.35 -2.88 6.27
CA HIS A 767 -8.71 -2.36 6.16
C HIS A 767 -8.93 -1.54 4.88
N ILE A 768 -10.15 -1.64 4.32
CA ILE A 768 -10.53 -1.07 3.00
C ILE A 768 -10.48 0.47 2.94
N GLU A 769 -10.65 1.16 4.08
CA GLU A 769 -10.56 2.63 4.18
C GLU A 769 -9.10 3.13 4.36
N ALA A 770 -8.14 2.23 4.66
CA ALA A 770 -6.80 2.57 5.17
C ALA A 770 -5.76 2.86 4.07
N TRP A 771 -6.06 3.77 3.13
CA TRP A 771 -5.25 3.99 1.92
C TRP A 771 -3.76 4.31 2.19
N SER A 772 -3.43 4.98 3.29
CA SER A 772 -2.05 5.40 3.57
C SER A 772 -1.12 4.26 3.99
N VAL A 773 -1.67 3.10 4.34
CA VAL A 773 -0.93 1.87 4.74
C VAL A 773 -1.32 0.63 3.92
N ASN A 774 -2.50 0.62 3.29
CA ASN A 774 -3.09 -0.59 2.70
C ASN A 774 -3.64 -0.45 1.27
N GLU A 775 -3.28 0.61 0.54
CA GLU A 775 -3.50 0.65 -0.91
C GLU A 775 -2.62 -0.37 -1.65
N ILE A 776 -2.90 -0.54 -2.95
CA ILE A 776 -2.18 -1.39 -3.91
C ILE A 776 -2.03 -0.60 -5.22
N THR A 777 -0.88 -0.67 -5.91
CA THR A 777 -0.66 0.06 -7.18
C THR A 777 0.31 -0.64 -8.12
N ILE A 778 0.22 -0.32 -9.42
CA ILE A 778 1.06 -0.83 -10.52
C ILE A 778 2.57 -0.74 -10.23
N ASN A 779 3.04 0.34 -9.60
CA ASN A 779 4.48 0.54 -9.33
C ASN A 779 5.00 -0.31 -8.16
N TRP A 780 4.11 -0.91 -7.35
CA TRP A 780 4.45 -1.86 -6.29
C TRP A 780 4.33 -3.30 -6.80
N ASN A 781 3.31 -3.57 -7.62
CA ASN A 781 3.09 -4.89 -8.21
C ASN A 781 4.09 -5.22 -9.34
N ALA A 782 4.65 -4.23 -10.04
CA ALA A 782 5.63 -4.46 -11.10
C ALA A 782 6.98 -5.03 -10.58
N PRO A 783 7.64 -4.44 -9.56
CA PRO A 783 8.82 -5.05 -8.97
C PRO A 783 8.48 -6.32 -8.17
N PHE A 784 7.25 -6.47 -7.66
CA PHE A 784 6.80 -7.74 -7.06
C PHE A 784 6.76 -8.89 -8.06
N ALA A 785 6.16 -8.68 -9.24
CA ALA A 785 6.15 -9.65 -10.34
C ALA A 785 7.59 -9.97 -10.80
N TRP A 786 8.44 -8.95 -10.98
CA TRP A 786 9.87 -9.10 -11.31
C TRP A 786 10.59 -10.01 -10.30
N VAL A 787 10.42 -9.75 -9.00
CA VAL A 787 11.16 -10.40 -7.91
C VAL A 787 10.67 -11.81 -7.63
N THR A 788 9.35 -12.05 -7.63
CA THR A 788 8.77 -13.40 -7.51
C THR A 788 9.19 -14.28 -8.68
N GLY A 789 9.24 -13.71 -9.89
CA GLY A 789 9.80 -14.33 -11.08
C GLY A 789 11.29 -14.66 -11.01
N PHE A 790 12.11 -13.74 -10.50
CA PHE A 790 13.54 -13.99 -10.27
C PHE A 790 13.74 -15.12 -9.25
N LEU A 791 12.98 -15.14 -8.16
CA LEU A 791 13.09 -16.18 -7.13
C LEU A 791 12.68 -17.56 -7.67
N ASP A 792 11.61 -17.67 -8.45
CA ASP A 792 11.24 -18.91 -9.16
C ASP A 792 12.30 -19.35 -10.19
N GLU A 793 12.96 -18.43 -10.90
CA GLU A 793 14.10 -18.79 -11.78
C GLU A 793 15.25 -19.41 -10.98
N LYS A 794 15.55 -18.89 -9.77
CA LYS A 794 16.64 -19.40 -8.93
C LYS A 794 16.25 -20.67 -8.16
N ALA A 795 14.96 -20.86 -7.85
CA ALA A 795 14.45 -22.03 -7.16
C ALA A 795 14.61 -23.35 -7.97
N LYS A 796 14.66 -23.23 -9.30
CA LYS A 796 14.82 -24.34 -10.26
C LYS A 796 16.27 -24.84 -10.39
N LYS A 797 17.17 -24.55 -9.44
CA LYS A 797 18.62 -24.81 -9.49
C LYS A 797 19.21 -25.24 -8.15
#